data_AF-A0A5J5AVZ6-F1
#
_entry.id   AF-A0A5J5AVZ6-F1
#
_cell.length_a   1.000
_cell.length_b   1.000
_cell.length_c   1.000
_cell.angle_alpha   90.00
_cell.angle_beta   90.00
_cell.angle_gamma   90.00
#
_symmetry.space_group_name_H-M   'P 1'
#
loop_
_entity.id
_entity.type
_entity.pdbx_description
1 polymer ?
#
loop_
_entity_poly.entity_id
_entity_poly.type
_entity_poly.pdbx_seq_one_letter_code
_entity_poly.pdbx_strand_id
1 'polypeptide(L)'
;MATPRTRSGPSTSLRDSDSRLTESEKMEGAGSWDAIEWTKIEPVSRSVPQGVLEFLLEAEQVIAEGYGVVLVNTDEAGTLFVTNFRLLFLSEGSRNIIALGTIPLATIEKFNKITMKLPSAPRQSDKTPSRRLLQIIGKDMRIIVFGFRPRTKQRRAVFDALLRCTRPARLWDLYAFTCGPSRFNASYTLCNEQWRITPVNSNYTMCPTYPFALLVPKNISDEEVLQASTFRARCRLPVISWCHPGTGAVLARSSQPLVGLMMNMRSNADEKLVAALCTQLAGARQPQELYIADARPRKNALANGAMGGGSESSSHYFQSEIVFFGIDNIHAMRDSLARLRDYLDTHGATSSDGMSSFLRHGGWTWGGGNLSSMSASVSTLGDSGWLIHVQTVLAGSAWIAARVALESASVLVHCSDGWDRTTQLVSLANLLLDPYYRTFKGFQALVEKDWLSFGHPFSDRVGMPIISGSGNTSFEISRQSSTGSFPPSPMRQASGSFTSQAQNSSHAQNNYSPIFLQWVDCVSQLLRMYPFAFEFSLTFLVDFLDCVLSCRFGNFLCNSEKERQQSGVSDTCGCLWVYLADLRDSEGSSHIHCNLFYDPLKYEGPLLPPAAALAPTLWPQFHLRWACPSEAQAGELEAQCRNMAKKFSELQKLPPPSLCCGTRAELKLGFLKSHV
;
A
#
# COMPACT_ATOMS: atom_id res chain seq x y z
N MET A 1 -66.68 16.79 -26.58
CA MET A 1 -67.70 16.12 -27.41
C MET A 1 -67.05 15.65 -28.70
N ALA A 2 -67.27 14.38 -29.02
CA ALA A 2 -67.20 13.69 -30.31
C ALA A 2 -66.27 14.22 -31.44
N THR A 3 -65.37 13.32 -31.85
CA THR A 3 -64.83 13.11 -33.23
C THR A 3 -65.96 13.05 -34.30
N PRO A 4 -65.73 12.96 -35.65
CA PRO A 4 -64.51 12.52 -36.36
C PRO A 4 -64.20 13.11 -37.79
N ARG A 5 -63.00 12.76 -38.27
CA ARG A 5 -62.57 12.36 -39.64
C ARG A 5 -62.93 13.22 -40.87
N THR A 6 -61.90 13.52 -41.67
CA THR A 6 -61.79 12.98 -43.06
C THR A 6 -60.36 13.12 -43.60
N ARG A 7 -60.02 12.21 -44.52
CA ARG A 7 -58.71 11.90 -45.10
C ARG A 7 -58.75 12.30 -46.58
N SER A 8 -57.71 12.94 -47.12
CA SER A 8 -57.36 12.85 -48.54
C SER A 8 -55.91 13.27 -48.76
N GLY A 9 -55.17 12.45 -49.52
CA GLY A 9 -53.75 12.65 -49.86
C GLY A 9 -53.55 13.47 -51.15
N PRO A 10 -52.52 13.17 -51.95
CA PRO A 10 -51.28 13.96 -51.98
C PRO A 10 -51.00 14.58 -53.36
N SER A 11 -50.16 15.62 -53.41
CA SER A 11 -49.53 16.07 -54.66
C SER A 11 -48.13 16.65 -54.43
N THR A 12 -47.25 16.33 -55.36
CA THR A 12 -45.79 16.57 -55.40
C THR A 12 -45.44 17.73 -56.34
N SER A 13 -44.52 18.63 -55.97
CA SER A 13 -43.64 19.39 -56.87
C SER A 13 -42.45 19.98 -56.06
N LEU A 14 -41.22 19.53 -56.32
CA LEU A 14 -40.16 20.15 -57.16
C LEU A 14 -39.40 21.34 -56.50
N ARG A 15 -38.13 21.04 -56.17
CA ARG A 15 -36.85 21.81 -56.25
C ARG A 15 -36.97 23.32 -56.60
N ASP A 16 -36.29 24.25 -55.94
CA ASP A 16 -34.82 24.33 -55.82
C ASP A 16 -34.32 25.40 -54.79
N SER A 17 -33.14 25.11 -54.23
CA SER A 17 -32.01 25.99 -53.84
C SER A 17 -32.16 27.16 -52.82
N ASP A 18 -31.55 26.90 -51.65
CA ASP A 18 -30.37 27.59 -51.06
C ASP A 18 -30.48 28.47 -49.79
N SER A 19 -29.49 28.21 -48.91
CA SER A 19 -28.99 28.99 -47.76
C SER A 19 -29.65 28.80 -46.37
N ARG A 20 -29.06 27.90 -45.57
CA ARG A 20 -28.57 28.13 -44.18
C ARG A 20 -28.16 26.79 -43.54
N LEU A 21 -26.86 26.60 -43.33
CA LEU A 21 -26.31 25.49 -42.55
C LEU A 21 -26.57 25.77 -41.06
N THR A 22 -27.35 24.90 -40.41
CA THR A 22 -27.50 24.84 -38.95
C THR A 22 -26.94 23.50 -38.44
N GLU A 23 -26.09 23.60 -37.42
CA GLU A 23 -25.74 22.56 -36.45
C GLU A 23 -26.85 21.52 -36.24
N SER A 24 -26.59 20.27 -36.64
CA SER A 24 -26.95 19.05 -35.92
C SER A 24 -26.73 17.85 -36.83
N GLU A 25 -25.55 17.22 -36.75
CA GLU A 25 -25.35 15.83 -37.17
C GLU A 25 -24.02 15.32 -36.58
N LYS A 26 -24.07 14.94 -35.29
CA LYS A 26 -23.07 14.06 -34.68
C LYS A 26 -23.65 13.32 -33.48
N MET A 27 -24.58 12.39 -33.75
CA MET A 27 -24.91 11.34 -32.79
C MET A 27 -25.63 10.21 -33.51
N GLU A 28 -24.94 9.09 -33.71
CA GLU A 28 -25.40 7.74 -33.32
C GLU A 28 -24.42 6.69 -33.87
N GLY A 29 -23.84 5.95 -32.94
CA GLY A 29 -22.92 4.85 -33.19
C GLY A 29 -22.59 4.13 -31.89
N ALA A 30 -23.58 3.97 -31.00
CA ALA A 30 -23.48 3.13 -29.81
C ALA A 30 -23.95 1.73 -30.20
N GLY A 31 -23.00 0.83 -30.44
CA GLY A 31 -23.28 -0.59 -30.63
C GLY A 31 -23.84 -1.17 -29.34
N SER A 32 -25.15 -1.39 -29.31
CA SER A 32 -25.85 -2.11 -28.25
C SER A 32 -25.37 -3.58 -28.18
N TRP A 33 -25.28 -4.13 -26.97
CA TRP A 33 -24.96 -5.53 -26.64
C TRP A 33 -25.70 -6.60 -27.46
N ASP A 34 -26.86 -6.26 -28.01
CA ASP A 34 -27.71 -7.17 -28.79
C ASP A 34 -27.28 -7.30 -30.27
N ALA A 35 -26.29 -6.53 -30.73
CA ALA A 35 -25.94 -6.45 -32.16
C ALA A 35 -24.65 -7.20 -32.58
N ILE A 36 -24.02 -7.98 -31.70
CA ILE A 36 -22.84 -8.77 -32.08
C ILE A 36 -23.29 -10.16 -32.57
N GLU A 37 -23.39 -10.33 -33.90
CA GLU A 37 -23.50 -11.65 -34.52
C GLU A 37 -22.22 -12.45 -34.25
N TRP A 38 -22.30 -13.44 -33.36
CA TRP A 38 -21.19 -14.28 -32.92
C TRP A 38 -20.69 -15.30 -33.98
N THR A 39 -21.08 -15.16 -35.25
CA THR A 39 -20.74 -16.10 -36.32
C THR A 39 -19.65 -15.55 -37.22
N LYS A 40 -18.40 -15.90 -36.89
CA LYS A 40 -17.24 -16.20 -37.77
C LYS A 40 -15.93 -15.72 -37.15
N ILE A 41 -15.39 -16.47 -36.20
CA ILE A 41 -13.94 -16.48 -35.95
C ILE A 41 -13.53 -17.92 -35.64
N GLU A 42 -12.82 -18.54 -36.59
CA GLU A 42 -12.17 -19.84 -36.38
C GLU A 42 -10.95 -19.68 -35.45
N PRO A 43 -10.62 -20.69 -34.63
CA PRO A 43 -9.49 -20.63 -33.72
C PRO A 43 -8.18 -20.72 -34.50
N VAL A 44 -7.47 -19.61 -34.66
CA VAL A 44 -6.10 -19.60 -35.21
C VAL A 44 -5.12 -20.15 -34.18
N SER A 45 -4.16 -20.93 -34.67
CA SER A 45 -3.21 -21.75 -33.92
C SER A 45 -2.16 -20.99 -33.11
N ARG A 46 -1.60 -21.72 -32.13
CA ARG A 46 -0.46 -21.45 -31.24
C ARG A 46 0.70 -20.66 -31.87
N SER A 47 0.67 -19.35 -31.74
CA SER A 47 1.83 -18.47 -31.67
C SER A 47 1.39 -17.21 -30.91
N VAL A 48 2.11 -16.81 -29.86
CA VAL A 48 1.86 -15.53 -29.18
C VAL A 48 1.88 -14.45 -30.27
N PRO A 49 0.82 -13.63 -30.45
CA PRO A 49 0.81 -12.61 -31.48
C PRO A 49 2.02 -11.70 -31.31
N GLN A 50 2.79 -11.44 -32.37
CA GLN A 50 4.06 -10.69 -32.34
C GLN A 50 3.95 -9.36 -31.57
N GLY A 51 2.78 -8.70 -31.63
CA GLY A 51 2.51 -7.43 -30.92
C GLY A 51 2.30 -7.54 -29.40
N VAL A 52 2.12 -8.74 -28.82
CA VAL A 52 2.02 -8.91 -27.36
C VAL A 52 3.41 -8.88 -26.72
N LEU A 53 4.46 -9.30 -27.45
CA LEU A 53 5.84 -9.32 -26.96
C LEU A 53 6.36 -7.92 -26.59
N GLU A 54 5.88 -6.87 -27.27
CA GLU A 54 6.24 -5.48 -26.97
C GLU A 54 5.74 -5.00 -25.60
N PHE A 55 4.71 -5.65 -25.05
CA PHE A 55 4.10 -5.28 -23.78
C PHE A 55 4.63 -6.07 -22.60
N LEU A 56 5.36 -7.17 -22.84
CA LEU A 56 5.92 -8.03 -21.79
C LEU A 56 7.21 -7.42 -21.23
N LEU A 57 7.35 -7.50 -19.91
CA LEU A 57 8.62 -7.17 -19.26
C LEU A 57 9.69 -8.20 -19.59
N GLU A 58 10.95 -7.87 -19.33
CA GLU A 58 12.06 -8.81 -19.45
C GLU A 58 11.78 -10.07 -18.58
N ALA A 59 12.00 -11.26 -19.15
CA ALA A 59 11.67 -12.56 -18.55
C ALA A 59 10.18 -12.80 -18.21
N GLU A 60 9.27 -11.89 -18.60
CA GLU A 60 7.83 -12.11 -18.48
C GLU A 60 7.34 -13.06 -19.59
N GLN A 61 6.59 -14.10 -19.22
CA GLN A 61 6.11 -15.15 -20.12
C GLN A 61 4.63 -15.39 -19.96
N VAL A 62 3.93 -15.61 -21.08
CA VAL A 62 2.51 -15.95 -21.09
C VAL A 62 2.30 -17.41 -20.69
N ILE A 63 1.43 -17.64 -19.71
CA ILE A 63 1.09 -18.96 -19.15
C ILE A 63 -0.28 -19.43 -19.64
N ALA A 64 -1.24 -18.52 -19.79
CA ALA A 64 -2.58 -18.82 -20.30
C ALA A 64 -3.22 -17.60 -20.95
N GLU A 65 -4.20 -17.85 -21.83
CA GLU A 65 -4.87 -16.82 -22.62
C GLU A 65 -6.37 -17.05 -22.64
N GLY A 66 -7.13 -15.96 -22.69
CA GLY A 66 -8.57 -15.93 -22.92
C GLY A 66 -8.91 -14.92 -24.00
N TYR A 67 -9.48 -15.38 -25.11
CA TYR A 67 -9.87 -14.58 -26.28
C TYR A 67 -11.35 -14.18 -26.23
N GLY A 68 -11.64 -12.95 -26.63
CA GLY A 68 -13.00 -12.41 -26.64
C GLY A 68 -13.59 -12.36 -25.22
N VAL A 69 -12.75 -12.00 -24.25
CA VAL A 69 -13.11 -11.75 -22.85
C VAL A 69 -13.58 -10.31 -22.74
N VAL A 70 -14.64 -10.07 -21.98
CA VAL A 70 -15.17 -8.72 -21.75
C VAL A 70 -14.78 -8.24 -20.37
N LEU A 71 -14.15 -7.08 -20.27
CA LEU A 71 -13.95 -6.37 -19.02
C LEU A 71 -15.28 -5.69 -18.65
N VAL A 72 -16.01 -6.29 -17.71
CA VAL A 72 -17.38 -5.89 -17.36
C VAL A 72 -17.43 -4.48 -16.79
N ASN A 73 -16.39 -4.06 -16.08
CA ASN A 73 -16.28 -2.73 -15.49
C ASN A 73 -16.47 -1.59 -16.50
N THR A 74 -15.97 -1.77 -17.73
CA THR A 74 -15.94 -0.73 -18.77
C THR A 74 -16.65 -1.14 -20.06
N ASP A 75 -17.20 -2.36 -20.11
CA ASP A 75 -17.79 -2.94 -21.32
C ASP A 75 -16.82 -3.01 -22.51
N GLU A 76 -15.55 -3.34 -22.22
CA GLU A 76 -14.53 -3.47 -23.26
C GLU A 76 -14.24 -4.93 -23.58
N ALA A 77 -14.35 -5.32 -24.85
CA ALA A 77 -13.91 -6.62 -25.33
C ALA A 77 -12.40 -6.64 -25.59
N GLY A 78 -11.76 -7.76 -25.26
CA GLY A 78 -10.31 -7.90 -25.36
C GLY A 78 -9.80 -9.32 -25.18
N THR A 79 -8.48 -9.41 -25.10
CA THR A 79 -7.77 -10.66 -24.79
C THR A 79 -7.12 -10.54 -23.42
N LEU A 80 -7.37 -11.53 -22.57
CA LEU A 80 -6.82 -11.63 -21.23
C LEU A 80 -5.64 -12.62 -21.22
N PHE A 81 -4.47 -12.15 -20.83
CA PHE A 81 -3.27 -12.96 -20.65
C PHE A 81 -2.99 -13.16 -19.16
N VAL A 82 -2.67 -14.38 -18.77
CA VAL A 82 -2.05 -14.69 -17.47
C VAL A 82 -0.57 -14.90 -17.74
N THR A 83 0.29 -14.05 -17.19
CA THR A 83 1.74 -14.20 -17.27
C THR A 83 2.29 -14.79 -15.96
N ASN A 84 3.60 -14.99 -15.89
CA ASN A 84 4.31 -15.29 -14.64
C ASN A 84 4.39 -14.10 -13.67
N PHE A 85 3.93 -12.90 -14.07
CA PHE A 85 3.99 -11.69 -13.26
C PHE A 85 2.63 -11.03 -13.01
N ARG A 86 1.75 -10.97 -14.01
CA ARG A 86 0.48 -10.22 -13.95
C ARG A 86 -0.62 -10.85 -14.79
N LEU A 87 -1.85 -10.39 -14.53
CA LEU A 87 -2.89 -10.37 -15.54
C LEU A 87 -2.67 -9.17 -16.46
N LEU A 88 -2.74 -9.39 -17.76
CA LEU A 88 -2.63 -8.35 -18.79
C LEU A 88 -3.88 -8.39 -19.66
N PHE A 89 -4.63 -7.28 -19.72
CA PHE A 89 -5.82 -7.18 -20.55
C PHE A 89 -5.57 -6.21 -21.71
N LEU A 90 -5.66 -6.74 -22.92
CA LEU A 90 -5.44 -6.02 -24.17
C LEU A 90 -6.78 -5.80 -24.87
N SER A 91 -7.13 -4.54 -25.14
CA SER A 91 -8.36 -4.20 -25.85
C SER A 91 -8.33 -4.71 -27.29
N GLU A 92 -9.41 -5.31 -27.77
CA GLU A 92 -9.51 -5.80 -29.15
C GLU A 92 -9.63 -4.64 -30.15
N GLY A 93 -10.30 -3.55 -29.74
CA GLY A 93 -10.52 -2.37 -30.56
C GLY A 93 -9.27 -1.49 -30.67
N SER A 94 -8.76 -1.01 -29.54
CA SER A 94 -7.62 -0.07 -29.52
C SER A 94 -6.25 -0.73 -29.61
N ARG A 95 -6.18 -2.06 -29.37
CA ARG A 95 -4.93 -2.83 -29.23
C ARG A 95 -3.97 -2.28 -28.16
N ASN A 96 -4.49 -1.49 -27.22
CA ASN A 96 -3.74 -0.97 -26.09
C ASN A 96 -4.04 -1.76 -24.81
N ILE A 97 -3.12 -1.69 -23.85
CA ILE A 97 -3.32 -2.23 -22.51
C ILE A 97 -4.38 -1.40 -21.80
N ILE A 98 -5.38 -2.05 -21.24
CA ILE A 98 -6.32 -1.38 -20.33
C ILE A 98 -5.78 -1.52 -18.92
N ALA A 99 -5.40 -0.38 -18.33
CA ALA A 99 -4.80 -0.32 -17.01
C ALA A 99 -5.68 -1.02 -15.96
N LEU A 100 -6.99 -0.71 -15.92
CA LEU A 100 -7.93 -1.29 -14.95
C LEU A 100 -7.93 -2.83 -14.97
N GLY A 101 -7.91 -3.44 -16.15
CA GLY A 101 -7.89 -4.89 -16.34
C GLY A 101 -6.52 -5.55 -16.16
N THR A 102 -5.46 -4.78 -15.91
CA THR A 102 -4.07 -5.25 -15.82
C THR A 102 -3.57 -5.12 -14.38
N ILE A 103 -3.27 -6.25 -13.73
CA ILE A 103 -2.94 -6.31 -12.30
C ILE A 103 -1.82 -7.34 -12.01
N PRO A 104 -0.74 -6.97 -11.29
CA PRO A 104 0.27 -7.94 -10.84
C PRO A 104 -0.35 -9.05 -10.01
N LEU A 105 0.14 -10.28 -10.20
CA LEU A 105 -0.38 -11.46 -9.51
C LEU A 105 -0.25 -11.32 -7.98
N ALA A 106 0.85 -10.74 -7.51
CA ALA A 106 1.06 -10.49 -6.09
C ALA A 106 0.13 -9.41 -5.51
N THR A 107 -0.40 -8.52 -6.36
CA THR A 107 -1.40 -7.49 -5.95
C THR A 107 -2.79 -8.09 -5.78
N ILE A 108 -3.06 -9.29 -6.33
CA ILE A 108 -4.35 -9.95 -6.18
C ILE A 108 -4.53 -10.42 -4.72
N GLU A 109 -5.59 -9.95 -4.07
CA GLU A 109 -5.99 -10.38 -2.73
C GLU A 109 -6.80 -11.68 -2.80
N LYS A 110 -7.81 -11.72 -3.67
CA LYS A 110 -8.69 -12.88 -3.86
C LYS A 110 -9.31 -12.88 -5.25
N PHE A 111 -9.71 -14.06 -5.73
CA PHE A 111 -10.42 -14.19 -6.99
C PHE A 111 -11.45 -15.32 -6.96
N ASN A 112 -12.62 -15.10 -7.56
CA ASN A 112 -13.78 -15.97 -7.46
C ASN A 112 -14.47 -16.21 -8.81
N LYS A 113 -14.93 -17.44 -9.05
CA LYS A 113 -15.83 -17.74 -10.18
C LYS A 113 -17.25 -17.37 -9.79
N ILE A 114 -17.85 -16.42 -10.50
CA ILE A 114 -19.26 -16.03 -10.30
C ILE A 114 -20.07 -16.55 -11.49
N THR A 115 -21.29 -17.04 -11.23
CA THR A 115 -22.24 -17.42 -12.28
C THR A 115 -23.54 -16.67 -12.04
N MET A 116 -23.85 -15.70 -12.92
CA MET A 116 -25.10 -14.95 -12.82
C MET A 116 -26.13 -15.53 -13.77
N LYS A 117 -27.34 -15.75 -13.27
CA LYS A 117 -28.51 -16.06 -14.08
C LYS A 117 -29.24 -14.74 -14.33
N LEU A 118 -29.42 -14.36 -15.60
CA LEU A 118 -30.19 -13.17 -15.94
C LEU A 118 -31.69 -13.48 -15.70
N PRO A 119 -32.49 -12.54 -15.18
CA PRO A 119 -33.94 -12.71 -15.16
C PRO A 119 -34.45 -12.87 -16.59
N SER A 120 -35.16 -13.96 -16.88
CA SER A 120 -35.82 -14.16 -18.16
C SER A 120 -36.99 -13.16 -18.28
N ALA A 121 -36.98 -12.29 -19.29
CA ALA A 121 -38.15 -11.50 -19.63
C ALA A 121 -39.34 -12.43 -19.99
N PRO A 122 -40.61 -12.09 -19.68
CA PRO A 122 -41.73 -13.03 -19.79
C PRO A 122 -42.11 -13.50 -21.20
N ARG A 123 -41.35 -13.19 -22.26
CA ARG A 123 -41.74 -13.45 -23.66
C ARG A 123 -40.60 -13.82 -24.63
N GLN A 124 -39.49 -14.43 -24.18
CA GLN A 124 -38.51 -15.03 -25.10
C GLN A 124 -38.21 -16.48 -24.69
N SER A 125 -38.39 -17.40 -25.64
CA SER A 125 -38.19 -18.85 -25.47
C SER A 125 -36.72 -19.29 -25.54
N ASP A 126 -35.79 -18.37 -25.78
CA ASP A 126 -34.36 -18.66 -25.73
C ASP A 126 -33.82 -18.40 -24.32
N LYS A 127 -33.34 -19.47 -23.69
CA LYS A 127 -32.60 -19.40 -22.42
C LYS A 127 -31.34 -18.56 -22.64
N THR A 128 -31.36 -17.30 -22.23
CA THR A 128 -30.16 -16.47 -22.19
C THR A 128 -29.09 -17.20 -21.38
N PRO A 129 -27.90 -17.47 -21.95
CA PRO A 129 -26.91 -18.29 -21.28
C PRO A 129 -26.39 -17.58 -20.03
N SER A 130 -26.27 -18.31 -18.93
CA SER A 130 -25.74 -17.79 -17.66
C SER A 130 -24.38 -17.12 -17.86
N ARG A 131 -24.22 -15.89 -17.38
CA ARG A 131 -22.95 -15.15 -17.47
C ARG A 131 -21.90 -15.86 -16.63
N ARG A 132 -20.78 -16.23 -17.25
CA ARG A 132 -19.64 -16.87 -16.58
C ARG A 132 -18.60 -15.81 -16.27
N LEU A 133 -18.61 -15.32 -15.04
CA LEU A 133 -17.75 -14.24 -14.60
C LEU A 133 -16.56 -14.77 -13.79
N LEU A 134 -15.46 -14.02 -13.81
CA LEU A 134 -14.32 -14.13 -12.92
C LEU A 134 -14.10 -12.77 -12.27
N GLN A 135 -14.28 -12.70 -10.96
CA GLN A 135 -14.01 -11.50 -10.18
C GLN A 135 -12.60 -11.61 -9.58
N ILE A 136 -11.80 -10.55 -9.74
CA ILE A 136 -10.49 -10.36 -9.12
C ILE A 136 -10.60 -9.16 -8.18
N ILE A 137 -10.14 -9.32 -6.95
CA ILE A 137 -10.11 -8.25 -5.96
C ILE A 137 -8.65 -7.97 -5.64
N GLY A 138 -8.24 -6.73 -5.86
CA GLY A 138 -6.86 -6.27 -5.67
C GLY A 138 -6.67 -5.60 -4.31
N LYS A 139 -5.43 -5.69 -3.81
CA LYS A 139 -4.95 -4.94 -2.62
C LYS A 139 -4.84 -3.44 -2.91
N ASP A 140 -4.91 -3.06 -4.17
CA ASP A 140 -4.73 -1.72 -4.72
C ASP A 140 -6.06 -1.00 -5.02
N MET A 141 -7.11 -1.38 -4.28
CA MET A 141 -8.50 -0.88 -4.34
C MET A 141 -9.34 -1.35 -5.53
N ARG A 142 -8.81 -2.17 -6.45
CA ARG A 142 -9.57 -2.65 -7.62
C ARG A 142 -10.53 -3.79 -7.29
N ILE A 143 -11.69 -3.77 -7.96
CA ILE A 143 -12.54 -4.94 -8.16
C ILE A 143 -12.75 -5.11 -9.66
N ILE A 144 -12.09 -6.11 -10.25
CA ILE A 144 -12.08 -6.35 -11.69
C ILE A 144 -12.99 -7.54 -11.99
N VAL A 145 -13.87 -7.42 -12.98
CA VAL A 145 -14.77 -8.50 -13.39
C VAL A 145 -14.62 -8.80 -14.87
N PHE A 146 -14.24 -10.05 -15.18
CA PHE A 146 -14.11 -10.55 -16.53
C PHE A 146 -15.26 -11.47 -16.90
N GLY A 147 -15.94 -11.17 -18.01
CA GLY A 147 -16.96 -11.99 -18.63
C GLY A 147 -16.38 -12.92 -19.69
N PHE A 148 -16.73 -14.21 -19.61
CA PHE A 148 -16.29 -15.22 -20.57
C PHE A 148 -17.44 -15.77 -21.40
N ARG A 149 -17.15 -16.06 -22.68
CA ARG A 149 -18.10 -16.71 -23.58
C ARG A 149 -18.61 -18.04 -22.99
N PRO A 150 -19.94 -18.25 -22.90
CA PRO A 150 -20.52 -19.51 -22.47
C PRO A 150 -20.02 -20.69 -23.32
N ARG A 151 -20.04 -21.90 -22.75
CA ARG A 151 -19.63 -23.17 -23.41
C ARG A 151 -18.15 -23.26 -23.83
N THR A 152 -17.30 -22.28 -23.48
CA THR A 152 -15.84 -22.37 -23.66
C THR A 152 -15.15 -22.90 -22.40
N LYS A 153 -13.92 -23.43 -22.55
CA LYS A 153 -13.05 -23.83 -21.42
C LYS A 153 -12.15 -22.68 -20.92
N GLN A 154 -12.21 -21.49 -21.53
CA GLN A 154 -11.28 -20.39 -21.27
C GLN A 154 -11.30 -19.90 -19.82
N ARG A 155 -12.49 -19.65 -19.22
CA ARG A 155 -12.60 -19.24 -17.80
C ARG A 155 -11.91 -20.24 -16.85
N ARG A 156 -12.02 -21.53 -17.16
CA ARG A 156 -11.37 -22.58 -16.36
C ARG A 156 -9.86 -22.53 -16.54
N ALA A 157 -9.37 -22.44 -17.78
CA ALA A 157 -7.94 -22.33 -18.07
C ALA A 157 -7.29 -21.12 -17.39
N VAL A 158 -7.90 -19.93 -17.50
CA VAL A 158 -7.42 -18.70 -16.85
C VAL A 158 -7.42 -18.84 -15.33
N PHE A 159 -8.50 -19.35 -14.73
CA PHE A 159 -8.57 -19.52 -13.29
C PHE A 159 -7.56 -20.54 -12.76
N ASP A 160 -7.37 -21.66 -13.45
CA ASP A 160 -6.43 -22.69 -13.03
C ASP A 160 -4.98 -22.19 -13.21
N ALA A 161 -4.71 -21.37 -14.22
CA ALA A 161 -3.44 -20.66 -14.35
C ALA A 161 -3.21 -19.67 -13.20
N LEU A 162 -4.20 -18.83 -12.88
CA LEU A 162 -4.13 -17.93 -11.73
C LEU A 162 -3.85 -18.66 -10.43
N LEU A 163 -4.55 -19.78 -10.17
CA LEU A 163 -4.34 -20.59 -8.96
C LEU A 163 -2.90 -21.11 -8.85
N ARG A 164 -2.28 -21.50 -9.96
CA ARG A 164 -0.86 -21.92 -9.98
C ARG A 164 0.10 -20.75 -9.76
N CYS A 165 -0.13 -19.61 -10.42
CA CYS A 165 0.83 -18.50 -10.43
C CYS A 165 0.75 -17.60 -9.19
N THR A 166 -0.43 -17.50 -8.57
CA THR A 166 -0.62 -16.78 -7.29
C THR A 166 -0.21 -17.58 -6.07
N ARG A 167 0.22 -18.85 -6.26
CA ARG A 167 0.69 -19.76 -5.21
C ARG A 167 1.99 -20.44 -5.63
N PRO A 168 3.09 -19.68 -5.83
CA PRO A 168 4.39 -20.25 -6.10
C PRO A 168 4.79 -21.28 -5.03
N ALA A 169 5.49 -22.33 -5.45
CA ALA A 169 5.94 -23.38 -4.55
C ALA A 169 7.16 -22.94 -3.73
N ARG A 170 8.02 -22.10 -4.30
CA ARG A 170 9.25 -21.59 -3.69
C ARG A 170 9.34 -20.08 -3.83
N LEU A 171 10.11 -19.44 -2.94
CA LEU A 171 10.39 -18.01 -3.01
C LEU A 171 10.95 -17.60 -4.39
N TRP A 172 11.88 -18.42 -4.88
CA TRP A 172 12.58 -18.26 -6.16
C TRP A 172 11.69 -18.36 -7.39
N ASP A 173 10.43 -18.82 -7.24
CA ASP A 173 9.48 -18.87 -8.34
C ASP A 173 8.77 -17.51 -8.55
N LEU A 174 8.98 -16.53 -7.66
CA LEU A 174 8.47 -15.16 -7.83
C LEU A 174 9.26 -14.40 -8.90
N TYR A 175 8.55 -13.56 -9.66
CA TYR A 175 9.13 -12.70 -10.71
C TYR A 175 10.27 -11.80 -10.19
N ALA A 176 10.29 -11.42 -8.92
CA ALA A 176 11.38 -10.62 -8.34
C ALA A 176 12.79 -11.20 -8.57
N PHE A 177 12.91 -12.54 -8.63
CA PHE A 177 14.19 -13.24 -8.80
C PHE A 177 14.62 -13.37 -10.27
N THR A 178 13.82 -12.91 -11.23
CA THR A 178 14.19 -12.91 -12.66
C THR A 178 14.83 -11.60 -13.12
N CYS A 179 14.74 -10.53 -12.33
CA CYS A 179 15.17 -9.18 -12.71
C CYS A 179 16.68 -8.91 -12.61
N GLY A 180 17.48 -9.89 -12.15
CA GLY A 180 18.92 -9.72 -11.92
C GLY A 180 19.27 -8.78 -10.75
N PRO A 181 20.52 -8.82 -10.25
CA PRO A 181 20.92 -8.00 -9.10
C PRO A 181 21.05 -6.52 -9.46
N SER A 182 20.58 -5.64 -8.59
CA SER A 182 21.07 -4.26 -8.53
C SER A 182 21.59 -3.95 -7.13
N ARG A 183 22.89 -3.61 -7.06
CA ARG A 183 23.60 -3.40 -5.80
C ARG A 183 23.23 -2.05 -5.20
N PHE A 184 22.82 -2.07 -3.93
CA PHE A 184 22.69 -0.90 -3.10
C PHE A 184 23.53 -1.08 -1.84
N ASN A 185 24.44 -0.14 -1.56
CA ASN A 185 25.23 -0.11 -0.33
C ASN A 185 24.65 0.95 0.60
N ALA A 186 24.00 0.52 1.68
CA ALA A 186 23.70 1.40 2.81
C ALA A 186 24.97 1.54 3.67
N SER A 187 25.39 2.77 3.95
CA SER A 187 26.43 3.06 4.94
C SER A 187 25.77 3.59 6.21
N TYR A 188 26.03 2.94 7.35
CA TYR A 188 25.59 3.39 8.66
C TYR A 188 26.80 3.85 9.46
N THR A 189 26.80 5.09 9.92
CA THR A 189 27.78 5.57 10.90
C THR A 189 27.05 6.45 11.90
N LEU A 190 26.84 5.94 13.11
CA LEU A 190 26.61 6.78 14.28
C LEU A 190 27.06 6.04 15.55
N CYS A 191 28.12 6.54 16.16
CA CYS A 191 28.46 6.30 17.56
C CYS A 191 28.79 7.68 18.13
N ASN A 192 28.16 8.05 19.23
CA ASN A 192 28.48 9.27 19.96
C ASN A 192 28.84 8.91 21.41
N GLU A 193 29.10 9.90 22.25
CA GLU A 193 29.50 9.64 23.65
C GLU A 193 28.39 9.02 24.53
N GLN A 194 27.13 9.03 24.09
CA GLN A 194 25.96 8.60 24.89
C GLN A 194 25.43 7.23 24.48
N TRP A 195 25.55 6.88 23.19
CA TRP A 195 24.96 5.69 22.60
C TRP A 195 26.04 4.79 22.00
N ARG A 196 25.86 3.47 22.14
CA ARG A 196 26.75 2.47 21.53
C ARG A 196 25.96 1.48 20.69
N ILE A 197 26.60 0.97 19.64
CA ILE A 197 26.08 -0.17 18.89
C ILE A 197 26.51 -1.44 19.63
N THR A 198 25.55 -2.28 20.02
CA THR A 198 25.85 -3.60 20.62
C THR A 198 26.03 -4.67 19.53
N PRO A 199 27.04 -5.56 19.64
CA PRO A 199 27.23 -6.67 18.71
C PRO A 199 26.33 -7.88 19.00
N VAL A 200 25.53 -7.84 20.09
CA VAL A 200 24.75 -8.99 20.61
C VAL A 200 23.80 -9.60 19.58
N ASN A 201 23.29 -8.81 18.62
CA ASN A 201 22.40 -9.29 17.57
C ASN A 201 23.05 -9.44 16.19
N SER A 202 24.38 -9.36 16.08
CA SER A 202 25.11 -9.36 14.80
C SER A 202 24.83 -10.57 13.91
N ASN A 203 24.47 -11.71 14.51
CA ASN A 203 24.11 -12.97 13.84
C ASN A 203 22.61 -13.32 13.97
N TYR A 204 21.78 -12.39 14.46
CA TYR A 204 20.34 -12.55 14.66
C TYR A 204 19.92 -13.69 15.62
N THR A 205 20.78 -14.09 16.56
CA THR A 205 20.43 -15.15 17.52
C THR A 205 19.58 -14.63 18.67
N MET A 206 19.84 -13.42 19.16
CA MET A 206 19.09 -12.83 20.27
C MET A 206 17.67 -12.43 19.83
N CYS A 207 17.55 -11.68 18.74
CA CYS A 207 16.27 -11.28 18.18
C CYS A 207 16.30 -11.43 16.65
N PRO A 208 15.76 -12.55 16.10
CA PRO A 208 15.75 -12.82 14.66
C PRO A 208 14.97 -11.80 13.82
N THR A 209 14.13 -10.99 14.45
CA THR A 209 13.25 -10.01 13.80
C THR A 209 13.72 -8.57 13.97
N TYR A 210 14.85 -8.35 14.65
CA TYR A 210 15.55 -7.07 14.74
C TYR A 210 16.72 -7.02 13.75
N PRO A 211 17.23 -5.82 13.43
CA PRO A 211 18.43 -5.67 12.62
C PRO A 211 19.67 -6.21 13.34
N PHE A 212 20.73 -6.47 12.58
CA PHE A 212 22.00 -6.98 13.13
C PHE A 212 22.67 -6.01 14.11
N ALA A 213 22.48 -4.70 13.92
CA ALA A 213 23.06 -3.64 14.73
C ALA A 213 21.97 -2.93 15.53
N LEU A 214 22.15 -2.84 16.86
CA LEU A 214 21.19 -2.21 17.77
C LEU A 214 21.85 -1.09 18.55
N LEU A 215 21.21 0.08 18.56
CA LEU A 215 21.67 1.25 19.30
C LEU A 215 21.06 1.24 20.71
N VAL A 216 21.94 1.23 21.72
CA VAL A 216 21.59 1.15 23.15
C VAL A 216 22.38 2.18 23.97
N PRO A 217 21.95 2.53 25.19
CA PRO A 217 22.72 3.39 26.08
C PRO A 217 24.12 2.84 26.38
N LYS A 218 25.13 3.72 26.35
CA LYS A 218 26.55 3.34 26.53
C LYS A 218 26.83 2.69 27.89
N ASN A 219 26.07 3.07 28.92
CA ASN A 219 26.18 2.56 30.29
C ASN A 219 25.49 1.20 30.53
N ILE A 220 24.78 0.66 29.54
CA ILE A 220 24.17 -0.66 29.61
C ILE A 220 25.14 -1.67 28.99
N SER A 221 25.47 -2.73 29.73
CA SER A 221 26.33 -3.82 29.28
C SER A 221 25.63 -4.80 28.33
N ASP A 222 26.40 -5.59 27.58
CA ASP A 222 25.82 -6.61 26.69
C ASP A 222 25.09 -7.73 27.45
N GLU A 223 25.52 -8.04 28.68
CA GLU A 223 24.84 -8.99 29.56
C GLU A 223 23.46 -8.45 29.98
N GLU A 224 23.36 -7.17 30.35
CA GLU A 224 22.09 -6.53 30.68
C GLU A 224 21.17 -6.43 29.46
N VAL A 225 21.71 -6.18 28.26
CA VAL A 225 20.97 -6.26 27.00
C VAL A 225 20.35 -7.64 26.81
N LEU A 226 21.12 -8.71 27.02
CA LEU A 226 20.64 -10.07 26.87
C LEU A 226 19.54 -10.39 27.90
N GLN A 227 19.74 -10.02 29.16
CA GLN A 227 18.76 -10.21 30.23
C GLN A 227 17.46 -9.43 29.96
N ALA A 228 17.56 -8.14 29.59
CA ALA A 228 16.40 -7.31 29.25
C ALA A 228 15.61 -7.89 28.06
N SER A 229 16.32 -8.44 27.06
CA SER A 229 15.66 -9.05 25.89
C SER A 229 14.71 -10.18 26.27
N THR A 230 15.04 -11.00 27.26
CA THR A 230 14.17 -12.13 27.66
C THR A 230 12.84 -11.69 28.27
N PHE A 231 12.77 -10.45 28.77
CA PHE A 231 11.55 -9.88 29.34
C PHE A 231 10.63 -9.24 28.30
N ARG A 232 11.05 -9.15 27.04
CA ARG A 232 10.32 -8.48 25.96
C ARG A 232 9.85 -9.52 24.95
N ALA A 233 8.59 -9.42 24.51
CA ALA A 233 8.01 -10.38 23.58
C ALA A 233 8.87 -10.53 22.30
N ARG A 234 9.22 -11.77 21.95
CA ARG A 234 10.15 -12.10 20.84
C ARG A 234 11.53 -11.45 20.94
N CYS A 235 11.96 -11.12 22.16
CA CYS A 235 13.26 -10.50 22.45
C CYS A 235 13.46 -9.12 21.80
N ARG A 236 12.36 -8.42 21.48
CA ARG A 236 12.38 -7.08 20.88
C ARG A 236 12.49 -6.02 21.97
N LEU A 237 13.67 -5.97 22.60
CA LEU A 237 14.00 -5.04 23.68
C LEU A 237 13.96 -3.56 23.26
N PRO A 238 13.83 -2.62 24.21
CA PRO A 238 13.98 -1.18 23.95
C PRO A 238 15.30 -0.85 23.24
N VAL A 239 15.21 -0.29 22.04
CA VAL A 239 16.34 0.21 21.26
C VAL A 239 16.04 1.56 20.63
N ILE A 240 17.06 2.37 20.42
CA ILE A 240 16.94 3.74 19.92
C ILE A 240 16.71 3.72 18.40
N SER A 241 15.67 4.42 17.94
CA SER A 241 15.38 4.61 16.51
C SER A 241 15.81 5.98 16.00
N TRP A 242 15.79 7.01 16.86
CA TRP A 242 16.22 8.37 16.54
C TRP A 242 16.63 9.11 17.82
N CYS A 243 17.51 10.11 17.68
CA CYS A 243 18.01 10.93 18.78
C CYS A 243 18.03 12.41 18.36
N HIS A 244 17.51 13.29 19.21
CA HIS A 244 17.51 14.72 18.99
C HIS A 244 18.94 15.26 19.09
N PRO A 245 19.46 15.97 18.07
CA PRO A 245 20.86 16.38 18.03
C PRO A 245 21.23 17.40 19.12
N GLY A 246 20.30 18.29 19.49
CA GLY A 246 20.52 19.29 20.54
C GLY A 246 20.27 18.81 21.98
N THR A 247 19.13 18.17 22.25
CA THR A 247 18.66 17.86 23.60
C THR A 247 19.06 16.47 24.09
N GLY A 248 19.48 15.57 23.20
CA GLY A 248 19.74 14.16 23.53
C GLY A 248 18.48 13.33 23.77
N ALA A 249 17.28 13.90 23.62
CA ALA A 249 16.02 13.17 23.70
C ALA A 249 15.95 12.06 22.66
N VAL A 250 15.48 10.87 23.06
CA VAL A 250 15.44 9.71 22.17
C VAL A 250 14.03 9.27 21.87
N LEU A 251 13.84 8.81 20.64
CA LEU A 251 12.71 8.00 20.23
C LEU A 251 13.17 6.55 20.19
N ALA A 252 12.68 5.74 21.12
CA ALA A 252 12.98 4.33 21.25
C ALA A 252 11.77 3.47 20.88
N ARG A 253 12.03 2.19 20.57
CA ARG A 253 11.00 1.22 20.18
C ARG A 253 11.24 -0.14 20.81
N SER A 254 10.16 -0.88 21.08
CA SER A 254 10.19 -2.25 21.60
C SER A 254 8.91 -3.03 21.30
N SER A 255 8.85 -4.29 21.73
CA SER A 255 7.60 -5.03 21.97
C SER A 255 7.10 -4.83 23.41
N GLN A 256 5.92 -5.37 23.71
CA GLN A 256 5.41 -5.40 25.08
C GLN A 256 6.33 -6.14 26.06
N PRO A 257 6.33 -5.75 27.35
CA PRO A 257 6.92 -6.53 28.42
C PRO A 257 6.11 -7.81 28.70
N LEU A 258 6.80 -8.84 29.22
CA LEU A 258 6.23 -10.13 29.61
C LEU A 258 5.96 -10.16 31.11
N VAL A 259 4.94 -9.42 31.57
CA VAL A 259 4.64 -9.28 33.00
C VAL A 259 3.97 -10.52 33.63
N GLY A 260 3.76 -11.57 32.83
CA GLY A 260 3.21 -12.85 33.28
C GLY A 260 1.69 -12.79 33.53
N LEU A 261 1.06 -13.97 33.70
CA LEU A 261 -0.41 -14.09 33.83
C LEU A 261 -0.96 -13.32 35.04
N MET A 262 -0.17 -13.20 36.11
CA MET A 262 -0.51 -12.45 37.31
C MET A 262 -0.14 -10.95 37.22
N MET A 263 0.41 -10.51 36.09
CA MET A 263 0.84 -9.12 35.83
C MET A 263 1.77 -8.52 36.90
N ASN A 264 2.63 -9.35 37.49
CA ASN A 264 3.53 -8.98 38.59
C ASN A 264 4.99 -9.36 38.35
N MET A 265 5.31 -9.99 37.21
CA MET A 265 6.70 -10.27 36.84
C MET A 265 7.41 -8.97 36.48
N ARG A 266 8.69 -8.89 36.86
CA ARG A 266 9.53 -7.71 36.71
C ARG A 266 10.90 -8.10 36.20
N SER A 267 11.61 -7.15 35.60
CA SER A 267 12.99 -7.32 35.17
C SER A 267 13.80 -6.08 35.49
N ASN A 268 14.73 -6.21 36.45
CA ASN A 268 15.64 -5.12 36.82
C ASN A 268 16.48 -4.65 35.63
N ALA A 269 16.86 -5.57 34.72
CA ALA A 269 17.61 -5.24 33.51
C ALA A 269 16.77 -4.41 32.54
N ASP A 270 15.49 -4.74 32.34
CA ASP A 270 14.58 -3.95 31.49
C ASP A 270 14.28 -2.58 32.12
N GLU A 271 13.97 -2.54 33.42
CA GLU A 271 13.74 -1.29 34.16
C GLU A 271 14.96 -0.35 34.08
N LYS A 272 16.18 -0.89 34.24
CA LYS A 272 17.43 -0.14 34.10
C LYS A 272 17.67 0.34 32.68
N LEU A 273 17.43 -0.51 31.67
CA LEU A 273 17.56 -0.16 30.26
C LEU A 273 16.60 0.96 29.87
N VAL A 274 15.34 0.88 30.29
CA VAL A 274 14.32 1.90 30.02
C VAL A 274 14.68 3.22 30.71
N ALA A 275 15.09 3.18 31.97
CA ALA A 275 15.55 4.38 32.69
C ALA A 275 16.77 5.02 32.02
N ALA A 276 17.69 4.23 31.45
CA ALA A 276 18.88 4.73 30.76
C ALA A 276 18.57 5.45 29.42
N LEU A 277 17.35 5.37 28.88
CA LEU A 277 16.95 6.16 27.72
C LEU A 277 16.87 7.67 28.05
N CYS A 278 16.71 8.04 29.32
CA CYS A 278 16.82 9.42 29.80
C CYS A 278 18.26 9.72 30.23
N THR A 279 19.16 9.89 29.27
CA THR A 279 20.54 10.26 29.58
C THR A 279 20.68 11.79 29.58
N GLN A 280 20.88 12.39 30.75
CA GLN A 280 21.09 13.84 30.88
C GLN A 280 22.37 14.26 30.15
N LEU A 281 22.27 15.25 29.25
CA LEU A 281 23.44 16.00 28.79
C LEU A 281 24.04 16.74 30.00
N ALA A 282 25.38 16.70 30.13
CA ALA A 282 26.09 17.43 31.17
C ALA A 282 25.75 18.94 31.07
N GLY A 283 24.98 19.45 32.04
CA GLY A 283 24.53 20.86 32.08
C GLY A 283 23.01 21.08 31.96
N ALA A 284 22.20 20.04 31.72
CA ALA A 284 20.74 20.16 31.72
C ALA A 284 20.21 20.44 33.14
N ARG A 285 19.41 21.51 33.29
CA ARG A 285 18.91 22.00 34.60
C ARG A 285 17.70 21.24 35.14
N GLN A 286 17.08 20.34 34.37
CA GLN A 286 15.89 19.58 34.75
C GLN A 286 16.00 18.11 34.30
N PRO A 287 15.41 17.16 35.06
CA PRO A 287 15.33 15.77 34.63
C PRO A 287 14.49 15.66 33.35
N GLN A 288 14.99 14.91 32.38
CA GLN A 288 14.30 14.62 31.13
C GLN A 288 13.13 13.65 31.38
N GLU A 289 11.92 14.06 30.98
CA GLU A 289 10.73 13.20 31.10
C GLU A 289 10.82 11.98 30.19
N LEU A 290 10.29 10.84 30.67
CA LEU A 290 10.15 9.60 29.90
C LEU A 290 8.68 9.28 29.69
N TYR A 291 8.28 9.13 28.43
CA TYR A 291 6.95 8.63 28.09
C TYR A 291 7.05 7.21 27.54
N ILE A 292 6.21 6.31 28.04
CA ILE A 292 6.01 4.96 27.52
C ILE A 292 4.69 4.94 26.77
N ALA A 293 4.77 4.94 25.44
CA ALA A 293 3.62 5.03 24.56
C ALA A 293 3.22 3.63 24.06
N ASP A 294 2.18 3.07 24.66
CA ASP A 294 1.54 1.85 24.18
C ASP A 294 0.54 2.19 23.07
N ALA A 295 0.83 1.74 21.86
CA ALA A 295 -0.02 2.04 20.71
C ALA A 295 -1.43 1.46 20.82
N ARG A 296 -1.67 0.48 21.71
CA ARG A 296 -2.92 -0.27 21.79
C ARG A 296 -4.02 0.50 22.53
N PRO A 297 -5.30 0.13 22.32
CA PRO A 297 -6.35 0.42 23.29
C PRO A 297 -6.02 -0.23 24.63
N ARG A 298 -6.28 0.48 25.73
CA ARG A 298 -6.05 -0.01 27.11
C ARG A 298 -6.68 -1.39 27.36
N LYS A 299 -7.89 -1.62 26.84
CA LYS A 299 -8.58 -2.93 26.91
C LYS A 299 -7.79 -4.06 26.25
N ASN A 300 -7.13 -3.79 25.12
CA ASN A 300 -6.36 -4.78 24.39
C ASN A 300 -5.03 -5.05 25.10
N ALA A 301 -4.41 -4.02 25.69
CA ALA A 301 -3.22 -4.18 26.52
C ALA A 301 -3.50 -5.05 27.75
N LEU A 302 -4.64 -4.83 28.43
CA LEU A 302 -5.08 -5.65 29.55
C LEU A 302 -5.33 -7.12 29.13
N ALA A 303 -5.98 -7.33 27.99
CA ALA A 303 -6.20 -8.68 27.45
C ALA A 303 -4.88 -9.40 27.13
N ASN A 304 -3.86 -8.68 26.63
CA ASN A 304 -2.52 -9.26 26.45
C ASN A 304 -1.84 -9.57 27.79
N GLY A 305 -2.07 -8.76 28.83
CA GLY A 305 -1.60 -9.04 30.19
C GLY A 305 -2.15 -10.36 30.72
N ALA A 306 -3.43 -10.64 30.48
CA ALA A 306 -4.05 -11.92 30.84
C ALA A 306 -3.48 -13.12 30.06
N MET A 307 -2.68 -12.88 29.02
CA MET A 307 -1.95 -13.89 28.23
C MET A 307 -0.43 -13.88 28.51
N GLY A 308 0.03 -13.15 29.54
CA GLY A 308 1.43 -13.09 29.94
C GLY A 308 2.26 -11.96 29.33
N GLY A 309 1.71 -11.21 28.37
CA GLY A 309 2.26 -9.93 27.92
C GLY A 309 1.87 -8.80 28.87
N GLY A 310 1.57 -7.60 28.37
CA GLY A 310 1.01 -6.50 29.16
C GLY A 310 1.60 -5.13 28.80
N SER A 311 1.61 -4.21 29.76
CA SER A 311 2.25 -2.89 29.66
C SER A 311 3.02 -2.63 30.95
N GLU A 312 3.95 -1.70 30.89
CA GLU A 312 4.73 -1.20 32.02
C GLU A 312 3.81 -0.66 33.13
N SER A 313 4.32 -0.58 34.36
CA SER A 313 3.63 0.03 35.51
C SER A 313 4.41 1.23 36.01
N SER A 314 3.74 2.36 36.24
CA SER A 314 4.36 3.57 36.81
C SER A 314 4.97 3.35 38.21
N SER A 315 4.59 2.27 38.90
CA SER A 315 5.19 1.89 40.19
C SER A 315 6.61 1.30 40.06
N HIS A 316 6.95 0.75 38.89
CA HIS A 316 8.23 0.05 38.66
C HIS A 316 9.12 0.82 37.69
N TYR A 317 8.52 1.49 36.70
CA TYR A 317 9.20 2.37 35.76
C TYR A 317 9.13 3.80 36.29
N PHE A 318 9.99 4.11 37.25
CA PHE A 318 10.05 5.43 37.90
C PHE A 318 10.27 6.54 36.86
N GLN A 319 9.67 7.71 37.13
CA GLN A 319 9.76 8.89 36.26
C GLN A 319 9.25 8.67 34.82
N SER A 320 8.43 7.63 34.62
CA SER A 320 7.81 7.30 33.34
C SER A 320 6.30 7.48 33.37
N GLU A 321 5.75 8.21 32.39
CA GLU A 321 4.30 8.30 32.16
C GLU A 321 3.87 7.32 31.07
N ILE A 322 2.84 6.52 31.33
CA ILE A 322 2.33 5.53 30.37
C ILE A 322 1.09 6.07 29.66
N VAL A 323 1.12 6.10 28.34
CA VAL A 323 0.06 6.64 27.48
C VAL A 323 -0.43 5.56 26.52
N PHE A 324 -1.75 5.53 26.26
CA PHE A 324 -2.38 4.59 25.33
C PHE A 324 -2.97 5.33 24.13
N PHE A 325 -2.57 4.99 22.90
CA PHE A 325 -3.06 5.68 21.69
C PHE A 325 -4.33 5.09 21.08
N GLY A 326 -4.78 3.91 21.52
CA GLY A 326 -6.05 3.37 21.02
C GLY A 326 -6.04 2.84 19.59
N ILE A 327 -4.88 2.50 19.02
CA ILE A 327 -4.78 1.98 17.65
C ILE A 327 -5.13 0.50 17.63
N ASP A 328 -6.24 0.18 16.96
CA ASP A 328 -6.77 -1.17 16.83
C ASP A 328 -5.81 -2.14 16.12
N ASN A 329 -6.14 -3.43 16.19
CA ASN A 329 -5.29 -4.50 15.66
C ASN A 329 -5.40 -4.66 14.13
N ILE A 330 -4.61 -5.58 13.59
CA ILE A 330 -4.53 -5.86 12.16
C ILE A 330 -5.87 -6.28 11.52
N HIS A 331 -6.78 -6.88 12.28
CA HIS A 331 -8.08 -7.34 11.78
C HIS A 331 -9.03 -6.16 11.57
N ALA A 332 -9.06 -5.20 12.51
CA ALA A 332 -9.84 -3.98 12.37
C ALA A 332 -9.42 -3.18 11.12
N MET A 333 -8.11 -3.05 10.88
CA MET A 333 -7.60 -2.34 9.68
C MET A 333 -7.96 -3.04 8.38
N ARG A 334 -7.89 -4.37 8.36
CA ARG A 334 -8.30 -5.17 7.19
C ARG A 334 -9.78 -5.00 6.88
N ASP A 335 -10.63 -5.12 7.91
CA ASP A 335 -12.08 -5.03 7.74
C ASP A 335 -12.48 -3.60 7.36
N SER A 336 -11.80 -2.59 7.90
CA SER A 336 -11.99 -1.18 7.55
C SER A 336 -11.68 -0.89 6.08
N LEU A 337 -10.53 -1.34 5.57
CA LEU A 337 -10.19 -1.16 4.15
C LEU A 337 -11.15 -1.92 3.22
N ALA A 338 -11.59 -3.11 3.62
CA ALA A 338 -12.58 -3.87 2.85
C ALA A 338 -13.91 -3.11 2.74
N ARG A 339 -14.42 -2.56 3.86
CA ARG A 339 -15.63 -1.71 3.84
C ARG A 339 -15.44 -0.47 2.98
N LEU A 340 -14.28 0.18 3.06
CA LEU A 340 -13.96 1.34 2.21
C LEU A 340 -14.05 0.94 0.73
N ARG A 341 -13.32 -0.11 0.31
CA ARG A 341 -13.33 -0.58 -1.08
C ARG A 341 -14.72 -0.94 -1.58
N ASP A 342 -15.52 -1.65 -0.78
CA ASP A 342 -16.88 -2.04 -1.17
C ASP A 342 -17.80 -0.80 -1.32
N TYR A 343 -17.62 0.20 -0.47
CA TYR A 343 -18.28 1.50 -0.61
C TYR A 343 -17.88 2.21 -1.90
N LEU A 344 -16.58 2.24 -2.24
CA LEU A 344 -16.07 2.84 -3.47
C LEU A 344 -16.60 2.14 -4.72
N ASP A 345 -16.64 0.81 -4.73
CA ASP A 345 -17.14 0.03 -5.87
C ASP A 345 -18.65 0.25 -6.10
N THR A 346 -19.40 0.44 -5.02
CA THR A 346 -20.87 0.65 -5.09
C THR A 346 -21.23 2.04 -5.60
N HIS A 347 -20.51 3.07 -5.13
CA HIS A 347 -20.84 4.48 -5.38
C HIS A 347 -19.90 5.18 -6.38
N GLY A 348 -18.88 4.47 -6.88
CA GLY A 348 -17.98 4.96 -7.91
C GLY A 348 -18.64 5.11 -9.28
N ALA A 349 -18.02 5.90 -10.16
CA ALA A 349 -18.43 6.03 -11.55
C ALA A 349 -18.20 4.73 -12.34
N THR A 350 -17.14 3.99 -12.01
CA THR A 350 -16.82 2.67 -12.56
C THR A 350 -17.04 1.61 -11.48
N SER A 351 -17.94 0.65 -11.73
CA SER A 351 -18.34 -0.38 -10.77
C SER A 351 -18.12 -1.79 -11.32
N SER A 352 -17.88 -2.74 -10.43
CA SER A 352 -17.58 -4.14 -10.77
C SER A 352 -18.71 -4.91 -11.43
N ASP A 353 -19.97 -4.51 -11.28
CA ASP A 353 -21.10 -5.17 -11.93
C ASP A 353 -21.42 -4.61 -13.34
N GLY A 354 -20.67 -3.60 -13.79
CA GLY A 354 -20.83 -2.93 -15.10
C GLY A 354 -22.03 -1.98 -15.17
N MET A 355 -22.75 -1.76 -14.08
CA MET A 355 -23.85 -0.80 -14.04
C MET A 355 -23.31 0.62 -13.81
N SER A 356 -23.63 1.53 -14.72
CA SER A 356 -23.29 2.95 -14.60
C SER A 356 -23.85 3.56 -13.30
N SER A 357 -23.09 4.45 -12.66
CA SER A 357 -23.57 5.28 -11.55
C SER A 357 -24.85 6.05 -11.89
N PHE A 358 -25.06 6.34 -13.19
CA PHE A 358 -26.29 6.93 -13.71
C PHE A 358 -27.54 6.13 -13.36
N LEU A 359 -27.47 4.81 -13.51
CA LEU A 359 -28.63 3.94 -13.33
C LEU A 359 -28.93 3.63 -11.86
N ARG A 360 -27.93 3.75 -10.97
CA ARG A 360 -28.15 3.55 -9.53
C ARG A 360 -28.69 4.79 -8.84
N HIS A 361 -28.12 5.95 -9.14
CA HIS A 361 -28.34 7.15 -8.35
C HIS A 361 -28.70 8.39 -9.19
N GLY A 362 -28.82 8.27 -10.51
CA GLY A 362 -29.19 9.38 -11.39
C GLY A 362 -28.00 10.19 -11.93
N GLY A 363 -26.77 9.67 -11.83
CA GLY A 363 -25.60 10.18 -12.58
C GLY A 363 -24.53 10.86 -11.76
N TRP A 364 -24.73 10.95 -10.45
CA TRP A 364 -23.87 11.75 -9.58
C TRP A 364 -22.52 11.07 -9.34
N THR A 365 -21.46 11.83 -9.56
CA THR A 365 -20.10 11.48 -9.12
C THR A 365 -19.92 11.88 -7.65
N TRP A 366 -18.84 11.37 -7.06
CA TRP A 366 -18.39 11.70 -5.70
C TRP A 366 -18.55 13.19 -5.38
N GLY A 367 -19.33 13.52 -4.33
CA GLY A 367 -19.51 14.89 -3.87
C GLY A 367 -20.46 15.79 -4.70
N GLY A 368 -21.01 15.31 -5.82
CA GLY A 368 -21.83 16.13 -6.73
C GLY A 368 -23.35 16.07 -6.54
N GLY A 369 -23.87 15.35 -5.54
CA GLY A 369 -25.31 15.11 -5.35
C GLY A 369 -26.08 16.22 -4.62
N ASN A 370 -27.41 16.05 -4.48
CA ASN A 370 -28.21 16.91 -3.60
C ASN A 370 -27.80 16.78 -2.12
N LEU A 371 -28.20 17.73 -1.26
CA LEU A 371 -27.78 17.81 0.14
C LEU A 371 -28.02 16.50 0.94
N SER A 372 -29.11 15.79 0.65
CA SER A 372 -29.46 14.50 1.27
C SER A 372 -28.51 13.37 0.87
N SER A 373 -27.98 13.41 -0.36
CA SER A 373 -27.02 12.42 -0.88
C SER A 373 -25.61 12.69 -0.35
N MET A 374 -25.25 13.95 -0.13
CA MET A 374 -23.97 14.33 0.48
C MET A 374 -23.89 13.86 1.94
N SER A 375 -24.94 14.08 2.74
CA SER A 375 -24.96 13.64 4.14
C SER A 375 -24.95 12.12 4.28
N ALA A 376 -25.69 11.40 3.42
CA ALA A 376 -25.66 9.95 3.36
C ALA A 376 -24.29 9.40 2.93
N SER A 377 -23.60 10.07 2.01
CA SER A 377 -22.24 9.68 1.57
C SER A 377 -21.21 9.86 2.68
N VAL A 378 -21.29 10.96 3.43
CA VAL A 378 -20.39 11.22 4.57
C VAL A 378 -20.62 10.21 5.70
N SER A 379 -21.87 9.86 6.01
CA SER A 379 -22.17 8.88 7.05
C SER A 379 -21.71 7.47 6.67
N THR A 380 -22.00 7.03 5.44
CA THR A 380 -21.64 5.69 4.94
C THR A 380 -20.13 5.52 4.71
N LEU A 381 -19.43 6.57 4.25
CA LEU A 381 -17.97 6.58 4.25
C LEU A 381 -17.41 6.51 5.68
N GLY A 382 -18.06 7.19 6.63
CA GLY A 382 -17.77 7.12 8.06
C GLY A 382 -17.85 5.69 8.63
N ASP A 383 -18.81 4.88 8.16
CA ASP A 383 -18.97 3.48 8.58
C ASP A 383 -17.78 2.58 8.19
N SER A 384 -16.97 2.98 7.20
CA SER A 384 -15.72 2.28 6.91
C SER A 384 -14.73 2.35 8.08
N GLY A 385 -14.72 3.46 8.83
CA GLY A 385 -13.77 3.73 9.90
C GLY A 385 -12.34 4.04 9.43
N TRP A 386 -12.05 4.01 8.12
CA TRP A 386 -10.67 4.10 7.61
C TRP A 386 -10.00 5.42 8.02
N LEU A 387 -10.70 6.53 7.79
CA LEU A 387 -10.23 7.88 8.13
C LEU A 387 -10.02 8.05 9.64
N ILE A 388 -10.86 7.43 10.48
CA ILE A 388 -10.68 7.46 11.94
C ILE A 388 -9.40 6.74 12.34
N HIS A 389 -9.12 5.59 11.72
CA HIS A 389 -7.89 4.86 11.97
C HIS A 389 -6.64 5.63 11.50
N VAL A 390 -6.67 6.25 10.31
CA VAL A 390 -5.61 7.14 9.81
C VAL A 390 -5.38 8.31 10.78
N GLN A 391 -6.45 8.96 11.24
CA GLN A 391 -6.39 10.05 12.20
C GLN A 391 -5.72 9.62 13.51
N THR A 392 -6.07 8.44 14.03
CA THR A 392 -5.54 7.94 15.30
C THR A 392 -4.03 7.72 15.21
N VAL A 393 -3.53 7.17 14.10
CA VAL A 393 -2.10 6.97 13.85
C VAL A 393 -1.38 8.31 13.70
N LEU A 394 -1.93 9.27 12.94
CA LEU A 394 -1.37 10.60 12.78
C LEU A 394 -1.32 11.36 14.11
N ALA A 395 -2.39 11.33 14.90
CA ALA A 395 -2.47 12.00 16.18
C ALA A 395 -1.46 11.43 17.18
N GLY A 396 -1.31 10.10 17.26
CA GLY A 396 -0.29 9.47 18.10
C GLY A 396 1.13 9.86 17.68
N SER A 397 1.41 9.89 16.38
CA SER A 397 2.72 10.27 15.84
C SER A 397 3.05 11.75 16.07
N ALA A 398 2.07 12.64 15.88
CA ALA A 398 2.19 14.07 16.15
C ALA A 398 2.41 14.35 17.63
N TRP A 399 1.72 13.60 18.51
CA TRP A 399 1.93 13.68 19.95
C TRP A 399 3.36 13.27 20.32
N ILE A 400 3.88 12.15 19.78
CA ILE A 400 5.27 11.71 20.01
C ILE A 400 6.25 12.80 19.58
N ALA A 401 6.08 13.33 18.36
CA ALA A 401 6.96 14.36 17.82
C ALA A 401 6.91 15.65 18.68
N ALA A 402 5.73 16.05 19.15
CA ALA A 402 5.58 17.22 20.02
C ALA A 402 6.29 17.05 21.37
N ARG A 403 6.18 15.88 22.03
CA ARG A 403 6.89 15.62 23.31
C ARG A 403 8.41 15.68 23.13
N VAL A 404 8.91 15.10 22.04
CA VAL A 404 10.35 15.10 21.75
C VAL A 404 10.84 16.52 21.40
N ALA A 405 10.10 17.25 20.56
CA ALA A 405 10.53 18.55 20.05
C ALA A 405 10.32 19.72 21.03
N LEU A 406 9.21 19.75 21.77
CA LEU A 406 8.83 20.88 22.62
C LEU A 406 9.28 20.71 24.06
N GLU A 407 9.23 19.48 24.58
CA GLU A 407 9.52 19.18 25.99
C GLU A 407 10.88 18.54 26.17
N SER A 408 11.60 18.27 25.07
CA SER A 408 12.86 17.53 25.10
C SER A 408 12.70 16.17 25.79
N ALA A 409 11.52 15.55 25.74
CA ALA A 409 11.24 14.30 26.43
C ALA A 409 11.67 13.08 25.58
N SER A 410 12.11 12.02 26.24
CA SER A 410 12.38 10.73 25.60
C SER A 410 11.09 9.90 25.54
N VAL A 411 10.88 9.16 24.45
CA VAL A 411 9.66 8.38 24.24
C VAL A 411 10.00 6.94 23.83
N LEU A 412 9.54 5.98 24.61
CA LEU A 412 9.57 4.56 24.27
C LEU A 412 8.21 4.15 23.67
N VAL A 413 8.20 3.77 22.39
CA VAL A 413 6.97 3.35 21.70
C VAL A 413 6.93 1.83 21.58
N HIS A 414 5.82 1.21 21.99
CA HIS A 414 5.61 -0.22 21.78
C HIS A 414 4.14 -0.54 21.47
N CYS A 415 3.90 -1.79 21.12
CA CYS A 415 2.55 -2.36 21.04
C CYS A 415 2.62 -3.80 21.56
N SER A 416 1.87 -4.77 21.00
CA SER A 416 2.10 -6.19 21.33
C SER A 416 3.45 -6.66 20.80
N ASP A 417 3.62 -6.69 19.48
CA ASP A 417 4.78 -7.32 18.85
C ASP A 417 5.89 -6.31 18.48
N GLY A 418 5.58 -5.01 18.46
CA GLY A 418 6.58 -3.96 18.18
C GLY A 418 6.98 -3.80 16.70
N TRP A 419 6.22 -4.37 15.76
CA TRP A 419 6.52 -4.33 14.31
C TRP A 419 5.42 -3.76 13.41
N ASP A 420 4.21 -3.54 13.92
CA ASP A 420 3.07 -2.96 13.15
C ASP A 420 2.86 -1.50 13.56
N ARG A 421 2.00 -1.26 14.56
CA ARG A 421 1.65 0.07 15.07
C ARG A 421 2.85 0.86 15.57
N THR A 422 3.77 0.19 16.26
CA THR A 422 5.05 0.79 16.69
C THR A 422 5.82 1.34 15.51
N THR A 423 5.92 0.57 14.42
CA THR A 423 6.61 1.00 13.21
C THR A 423 5.91 2.20 12.58
N GLN A 424 4.58 2.20 12.49
CA GLN A 424 3.80 3.33 11.96
C GLN A 424 4.10 4.62 12.74
N LEU A 425 3.97 4.56 14.07
CA LEU A 425 4.18 5.70 14.96
C LEU A 425 5.61 6.23 14.93
N VAL A 426 6.60 5.34 15.04
CA VAL A 426 8.02 5.72 15.09
C VAL A 426 8.47 6.33 13.77
N SER A 427 8.09 5.73 12.64
CA SER A 427 8.50 6.25 11.32
C SER A 427 7.79 7.55 10.95
N LEU A 428 6.52 7.73 11.32
CA LEU A 428 5.84 9.04 11.15
C LEU A 428 6.43 10.11 12.08
N ALA A 429 6.72 9.78 13.33
CA ALA A 429 7.39 10.71 14.24
C ALA A 429 8.77 11.13 13.68
N ASN A 430 9.52 10.19 13.09
CA ASN A 430 10.77 10.51 12.38
C ASN A 430 10.56 11.50 11.22
N LEU A 431 9.53 11.33 10.39
CA LEU A 431 9.20 12.30 9.31
C LEU A 431 8.85 13.69 9.85
N LEU A 432 8.16 13.73 10.99
CA LEU A 432 7.80 14.99 11.66
C LEU A 432 9.03 15.64 12.31
N LEU A 433 9.93 14.88 12.90
CA LEU A 433 11.08 15.41 13.65
C LEU A 433 12.25 15.82 12.75
N ASP A 434 12.53 15.07 11.69
CA ASP A 434 13.80 15.17 10.96
C ASP A 434 13.58 15.50 9.47
N PRO A 435 14.09 16.66 8.98
CA PRO A 435 14.01 17.02 7.56
C PRO A 435 14.71 16.02 6.63
N TYR A 436 15.72 15.29 7.10
CA TYR A 436 16.40 14.29 6.28
C TYR A 436 15.41 13.28 5.71
N TYR A 437 14.52 12.74 6.55
CA TYR A 437 13.55 11.73 6.15
C TYR A 437 12.48 12.23 5.17
N ARG A 438 12.41 13.55 4.95
CA ARG A 438 11.49 14.19 3.98
C ARG A 438 12.11 14.34 2.58
N THR A 439 13.36 13.93 2.41
CA THR A 439 14.06 13.80 1.12
C THR A 439 13.84 12.40 0.52
N PHE A 440 14.12 12.19 -0.77
CA PHE A 440 14.10 10.85 -1.38
C PHE A 440 15.03 9.87 -0.66
N LYS A 441 16.28 10.31 -0.39
CA LYS A 441 17.29 9.48 0.28
C LYS A 441 16.88 9.14 1.71
N GLY A 442 16.37 10.12 2.44
CA GLY A 442 15.91 9.89 3.80
C GLY A 442 14.64 9.06 3.86
N PHE A 443 13.66 9.28 2.98
CA PHE A 443 12.46 8.45 2.93
C PHE A 443 12.79 6.98 2.65
N GLN A 444 13.69 6.72 1.70
CA GLN A 444 14.25 5.39 1.47
C GLN A 444 14.91 4.83 2.73
N ALA A 445 15.82 5.59 3.35
CA ALA A 445 16.51 5.16 4.56
C ALA A 445 15.54 4.86 5.72
N LEU A 446 14.48 5.64 5.85
CA LEU A 446 13.43 5.46 6.84
C LEU A 446 12.68 4.15 6.64
N VAL A 447 12.30 3.84 5.40
CA VAL A 447 11.61 2.59 5.07
C VAL A 447 12.54 1.38 5.25
N GLU A 448 13.76 1.44 4.73
CA GLU A 448 14.75 0.37 4.91
C GLU A 448 15.07 0.14 6.39
N LYS A 449 15.18 1.20 7.19
CA LYS A 449 15.41 1.11 8.64
C LYS A 449 14.15 0.65 9.38
N ASP A 450 13.14 1.51 9.52
CA ASP A 450 12.06 1.30 10.48
C ASP A 450 11.06 0.22 10.07
N TRP A 451 10.91 -0.05 8.76
CA TRP A 451 9.99 -1.06 8.25
C TRP A 451 10.69 -2.38 7.93
N LEU A 452 11.73 -2.34 7.09
CA LEU A 452 12.37 -3.56 6.60
C LEU A 452 13.33 -4.15 7.65
N SER A 453 14.32 -3.39 8.13
CA SER A 453 15.34 -3.91 9.05
C SER A 453 14.76 -4.28 10.42
N PHE A 454 13.84 -3.46 10.93
CA PHE A 454 13.10 -3.72 12.18
C PHE A 454 12.01 -4.78 12.04
N GLY A 455 11.88 -5.44 10.89
CA GLY A 455 11.10 -6.67 10.74
C GLY A 455 9.59 -6.49 10.78
N HIS A 456 9.06 -5.49 10.09
CA HIS A 456 7.65 -5.52 9.72
C HIS A 456 7.41 -6.76 8.84
N PRO A 457 6.46 -7.65 9.19
CA PRO A 457 6.30 -8.93 8.51
C PRO A 457 5.55 -8.76 7.17
N PHE A 458 6.23 -8.19 6.16
CA PHE A 458 5.63 -7.87 4.85
C PHE A 458 5.03 -9.08 4.16
N SER A 459 5.69 -10.24 4.17
CA SER A 459 5.14 -11.44 3.53
C SER A 459 3.82 -11.86 4.16
N ASP A 460 3.71 -11.81 5.48
CA ASP A 460 2.46 -12.11 6.19
C ASP A 460 1.39 -11.05 5.94
N ARG A 461 1.76 -9.76 6.00
CA ARG A 461 0.83 -8.62 5.92
C ARG A 461 0.32 -8.37 4.52
N VAL A 462 1.13 -8.64 3.50
CA VAL A 462 0.73 -8.61 2.10
C VAL A 462 0.04 -9.91 1.72
N GLY A 463 0.12 -10.98 2.52
CA GLY A 463 -0.53 -12.26 2.20
C GLY A 463 0.18 -12.98 1.06
N MET A 464 1.51 -12.90 1.03
CA MET A 464 2.34 -13.72 0.16
C MET A 464 2.19 -15.18 0.60
N PRO A 465 2.05 -16.14 -0.33
CA PRO A 465 1.89 -17.54 0.04
C PRO A 465 3.04 -18.00 0.93
N ILE A 466 2.70 -18.52 2.11
CA ILE A 466 3.67 -19.07 3.06
C ILE A 466 4.38 -20.23 2.35
N ILE A 467 5.64 -20.01 2.00
CA ILE A 467 6.53 -21.09 1.57
C ILE A 467 6.79 -21.89 2.83
N SER A 468 6.15 -23.04 2.93
CA SER A 468 6.31 -23.95 4.06
C SER A 468 7.78 -24.38 4.15
N GLY A 469 8.52 -23.77 5.07
CA GLY A 469 9.94 -24.07 5.29
C GLY A 469 10.55 -23.53 6.58
N SER A 470 9.78 -22.88 7.46
CA SER A 470 10.27 -22.38 8.76
C SER A 470 9.62 -23.09 9.96
N GLY A 471 9.34 -24.38 9.81
CA GLY A 471 9.14 -25.28 10.96
C GLY A 471 10.48 -25.91 11.30
N ASN A 472 11.02 -25.60 12.48
CA ASN A 472 12.18 -26.24 13.12
C ASN A 472 12.42 -27.69 12.65
N THR A 473 13.27 -27.86 11.64
CA THR A 473 13.96 -29.11 11.37
C THR A 473 15.35 -28.74 10.91
N SER A 474 16.30 -29.21 11.69
CA SER A 474 17.74 -29.07 11.54
C SER A 474 18.16 -29.33 10.10
N PHE A 475 18.95 -28.42 9.52
CA PHE A 475 19.76 -28.74 8.35
C PHE A 475 20.81 -29.79 8.77
N GLU A 476 20.60 -31.05 8.42
CA GLU A 476 21.72 -31.98 8.24
C GLU A 476 21.88 -32.29 6.76
N ILE A 477 22.94 -31.73 6.21
CA ILE A 477 23.56 -32.17 4.98
C ILE A 477 24.09 -33.59 5.25
N SER A 478 23.59 -34.59 4.54
CA SER A 478 24.35 -35.81 4.29
C SER A 478 24.04 -36.38 2.91
N ARG A 479 25.05 -36.28 2.05
CA ARG A 479 25.23 -37.15 0.89
C ARG A 479 25.50 -38.57 1.41
N GLN A 480 24.72 -39.56 0.98
CA GLN A 480 25.18 -40.80 0.34
C GLN A 480 24.21 -42.00 0.50
N SER A 481 24.14 -42.74 -0.61
CA SER A 481 24.02 -44.20 -0.77
C SER A 481 22.79 -44.98 -0.30
N SER A 482 22.23 -45.67 -1.30
CA SER A 482 21.43 -46.90 -1.29
C SER A 482 21.77 -47.92 -0.19
N THR A 483 20.74 -48.47 0.48
CA THR A 483 20.34 -49.90 0.55
C THR A 483 19.31 -50.15 1.65
N GLY A 484 18.35 -51.06 1.42
CA GLY A 484 17.91 -52.04 2.44
C GLY A 484 16.67 -51.77 3.30
N SER A 485 15.55 -52.34 2.86
CA SER A 485 14.38 -52.93 3.54
C SER A 485 14.39 -53.13 5.08
N PHE A 486 13.27 -52.82 5.76
CA PHE A 486 12.27 -53.76 6.37
C PHE A 486 11.37 -53.05 7.43
N PRO A 487 10.08 -53.44 7.61
CA PRO A 487 9.14 -52.82 8.56
C PRO A 487 8.96 -53.67 9.84
N PRO A 488 8.27 -53.13 10.88
CA PRO A 488 7.27 -53.96 11.56
C PRO A 488 5.95 -53.23 11.86
N SER A 489 4.91 -54.06 11.94
CA SER A 489 3.49 -53.77 12.14
C SER A 489 3.09 -53.88 13.65
N PRO A 490 1.82 -54.14 14.05
CA PRO A 490 0.82 -53.14 14.44
C PRO A 490 0.17 -53.40 15.84
N MET A 491 -0.87 -52.61 16.17
CA MET A 491 -1.93 -52.80 17.19
C MET A 491 -1.72 -52.27 18.63
N ARG A 492 -2.62 -51.38 19.06
CA ARG A 492 -3.85 -51.77 19.80
C ARG A 492 -4.81 -50.58 19.95
N GLN A 493 -6.03 -50.76 19.43
CA GLN A 493 -7.19 -49.93 19.76
C GLN A 493 -7.78 -50.36 21.10
N ALA A 494 -8.15 -49.40 21.94
CA ALA A 494 -9.16 -49.56 22.97
C ALA A 494 -10.18 -48.42 22.80
N SER A 495 -11.41 -48.83 22.52
CA SER A 495 -12.55 -47.97 22.24
C SER A 495 -13.11 -47.36 23.53
N GLY A 496 -13.16 -46.04 23.60
CA GLY A 496 -13.97 -45.27 24.55
C GLY A 496 -14.73 -44.22 23.77
N SER A 497 -16.03 -44.45 23.54
CA SER A 497 -16.91 -43.56 22.81
C SER A 497 -17.20 -42.29 23.61
N PHE A 498 -16.51 -41.20 23.27
CA PHE A 498 -16.98 -39.84 23.54
C PHE A 498 -17.24 -39.16 22.20
N THR A 499 -18.50 -38.79 22.00
CA THR A 499 -18.93 -37.95 20.87
C THR A 499 -18.35 -36.55 21.04
N SER A 500 -17.15 -36.32 20.53
CA SER A 500 -16.65 -34.97 20.25
C SER A 500 -17.03 -34.61 18.82
N GLN A 501 -17.96 -33.66 18.67
CA GLN A 501 -18.15 -32.94 17.41
C GLN A 501 -16.78 -32.45 16.93
N ALA A 502 -16.33 -32.95 15.78
CA ALA A 502 -15.17 -32.44 15.09
C ALA A 502 -15.47 -31.01 14.64
N GLN A 503 -15.04 -30.03 15.43
CA GLN A 503 -14.85 -28.68 14.93
C GLN A 503 -13.75 -28.75 13.87
N ASN A 504 -14.14 -28.52 12.62
CA ASN A 504 -13.22 -28.22 11.52
C ASN A 504 -12.41 -26.97 11.87
N SER A 505 -11.28 -27.13 12.56
CA SER A 505 -10.29 -26.08 12.77
C SER A 505 -9.33 -26.04 11.58
N SER A 506 -9.84 -25.58 10.43
CA SER A 506 -9.01 -25.20 9.28
C SER A 506 -9.10 -23.70 9.00
N HIS A 507 -9.05 -22.88 10.06
CA HIS A 507 -8.74 -21.46 9.92
C HIS A 507 -7.22 -21.29 9.91
N ALA A 508 -6.61 -21.42 8.72
CA ALA A 508 -5.35 -20.74 8.49
C ALA A 508 -5.58 -19.25 8.82
N GLN A 509 -4.98 -18.75 9.90
CA GLN A 509 -5.18 -17.37 10.32
C GLN A 509 -4.69 -16.45 9.20
N ASN A 510 -5.62 -15.75 8.55
CA ASN A 510 -5.28 -14.79 7.52
C ASN A 510 -4.61 -13.58 8.21
N ASN A 511 -3.28 -13.50 8.11
CA ASN A 511 -2.46 -12.44 8.71
C ASN A 511 -2.39 -11.18 7.84
N TYR A 512 -3.06 -11.17 6.67
CA TYR A 512 -3.15 -10.01 5.80
C TYR A 512 -3.74 -8.80 6.53
N SER A 513 -3.13 -7.63 6.36
CA SER A 513 -3.62 -6.36 6.84
C SER A 513 -2.88 -5.18 6.20
N PRO A 514 -3.58 -4.08 5.84
CA PRO A 514 -3.02 -2.95 5.09
C PRO A 514 -2.23 -1.97 5.97
N ILE A 515 -1.38 -2.47 6.87
CA ILE A 515 -0.64 -1.66 7.86
C ILE A 515 0.33 -0.68 7.17
N PHE A 516 1.04 -1.15 6.14
CA PHE A 516 1.95 -0.29 5.37
C PHE A 516 1.19 0.73 4.51
N LEU A 517 0.09 0.34 3.87
CA LEU A 517 -0.78 1.27 3.12
C LEU A 517 -1.33 2.37 4.05
N GLN A 518 -1.80 2.02 5.25
CA GLN A 518 -2.27 2.99 6.23
C GLN A 518 -1.19 4.01 6.59
N TRP A 519 0.07 3.57 6.71
CA TRP A 519 1.19 4.47 6.94
C TRP A 519 1.46 5.40 5.76
N VAL A 520 1.48 4.88 4.52
CA VAL A 520 1.65 5.71 3.33
C VAL A 520 0.50 6.72 3.18
N ASP A 521 -0.73 6.34 3.52
CA ASP A 521 -1.86 7.28 3.60
C ASP A 521 -1.58 8.40 4.62
N CYS A 522 -1.09 8.07 5.82
CA CYS A 522 -0.67 9.08 6.79
C CYS A 522 0.41 10.02 6.21
N VAL A 523 1.40 9.50 5.48
CA VAL A 523 2.41 10.33 4.80
C VAL A 523 1.73 11.25 3.76
N SER A 524 0.75 10.74 3.00
CA SER A 524 -0.02 11.55 2.04
C SER A 524 -0.76 12.71 2.71
N GLN A 525 -1.29 12.51 3.93
CA GLN A 525 -1.91 13.58 4.72
C GLN A 525 -0.88 14.63 5.13
N LEU A 526 0.33 14.21 5.54
CA LEU A 526 1.41 15.16 5.87
C LEU A 526 1.85 15.99 4.66
N LEU A 527 1.94 15.39 3.46
CA LEU A 527 2.22 16.12 2.22
C LEU A 527 1.13 17.16 1.93
N ARG A 528 -0.14 16.81 2.16
CA ARG A 528 -1.27 17.73 2.01
C ARG A 528 -1.22 18.88 3.03
N MET A 529 -0.83 18.60 4.26
CA MET A 529 -0.74 19.59 5.35
C MET A 529 0.48 20.51 5.20
N TYR A 530 1.59 19.98 4.69
CA TYR A 530 2.87 20.67 4.55
C TYR A 530 3.38 20.57 3.10
N PRO A 531 2.74 21.28 2.15
CA PRO A 531 3.01 21.12 0.72
C PRO A 531 4.43 21.48 0.28
N PHE A 532 5.20 22.17 1.12
CA PHE A 532 6.58 22.57 0.82
C PHE A 532 7.63 21.76 1.60
N ALA A 533 7.23 20.84 2.50
CA ALA A 533 8.15 20.22 3.45
C ALA A 533 8.82 18.92 2.94
N PHE A 534 8.30 18.33 1.85
CA PHE A 534 8.74 17.04 1.30
C PHE A 534 9.28 17.21 -0.11
N GLU A 535 10.40 16.54 -0.41
CA GLU A 535 11.06 16.57 -1.73
C GLU A 535 10.26 15.78 -2.78
N PHE A 536 9.49 14.78 -2.33
CA PHE A 536 8.73 13.89 -3.18
C PHE A 536 7.23 14.25 -3.22
N SER A 537 6.57 13.90 -4.33
CA SER A 537 5.15 14.20 -4.59
C SER A 537 4.20 13.07 -4.16
N LEU A 538 2.89 13.32 -4.23
CA LEU A 538 1.88 12.28 -4.05
C LEU A 538 1.96 11.19 -5.12
N THR A 539 2.35 11.53 -6.35
CA THR A 539 2.55 10.56 -7.44
C THR A 539 3.67 9.58 -7.12
N PHE A 540 4.77 10.06 -6.53
CA PHE A 540 5.83 9.18 -6.04
C PHE A 540 5.31 8.16 -5.04
N LEU A 541 4.45 8.56 -4.09
CA LEU A 541 3.89 7.65 -3.10
C LEU A 541 3.00 6.57 -3.73
N VAL A 542 2.22 6.91 -4.77
CA VAL A 542 1.41 5.95 -5.52
C VAL A 542 2.29 4.94 -6.26
N ASP A 543 3.27 5.41 -7.04
CA ASP A 543 4.16 4.54 -7.82
C ASP A 543 5.03 3.66 -6.92
N PHE A 544 5.51 4.22 -5.81
CA PHE A 544 6.21 3.49 -4.77
C PHE A 544 5.34 2.34 -4.24
N LEU A 545 4.09 2.62 -3.85
CA LEU A 545 3.21 1.62 -3.28
C LEU A 545 2.79 0.56 -4.31
N ASP A 546 2.56 0.93 -5.57
CA ASP A 546 2.31 -0.01 -6.66
C ASP A 546 3.49 -0.97 -6.85
N CYS A 547 4.71 -0.47 -6.75
CA CYS A 547 5.89 -1.31 -6.80
C CYS A 547 5.98 -2.26 -5.60
N VAL A 548 5.68 -1.79 -4.38
CA VAL A 548 5.62 -2.65 -3.19
C VAL A 548 4.59 -3.77 -3.37
N LEU A 549 3.39 -3.44 -3.82
CA LEU A 549 2.30 -4.41 -4.01
C LEU A 549 2.58 -5.40 -5.15
N SER A 550 3.28 -4.95 -6.21
CA SER A 550 3.57 -5.78 -7.38
C SER A 550 4.50 -6.95 -7.09
N CYS A 551 5.32 -6.84 -6.03
CA CYS A 551 6.41 -7.78 -5.74
C CYS A 551 7.33 -8.02 -6.95
N ARG A 552 7.52 -6.97 -7.77
CA ARG A 552 8.49 -6.94 -8.87
C ARG A 552 9.94 -6.90 -8.37
N PHE A 553 10.14 -6.39 -7.16
CA PHE A 553 11.46 -6.15 -6.56
C PHE A 553 11.60 -6.90 -5.24
N GLY A 554 12.84 -7.16 -4.85
CA GLY A 554 13.17 -7.96 -3.67
C GLY A 554 12.96 -7.24 -2.33
N ASN A 555 12.98 -5.91 -2.30
CA ASN A 555 13.05 -5.11 -1.06
C ASN A 555 12.00 -5.51 -0.01
N PHE A 556 10.75 -5.74 -0.44
CA PHE A 556 9.60 -6.00 0.43
C PHE A 556 9.24 -7.49 0.55
N LEU A 557 10.15 -8.40 0.17
CA LEU A 557 10.00 -9.82 0.40
C LEU A 557 10.41 -10.23 1.82
N CYS A 558 10.02 -11.44 2.23
CA CYS A 558 10.24 -12.03 3.55
C CYS A 558 9.58 -11.24 4.70
N ASN A 559 9.85 -11.64 5.96
CA ASN A 559 9.30 -10.99 7.15
C ASN A 559 10.36 -10.30 8.03
N SER A 560 11.66 -10.51 7.76
CA SER A 560 12.75 -9.94 8.55
C SER A 560 14.01 -9.71 7.71
N GLU A 561 14.94 -8.88 8.23
CA GLU A 561 16.27 -8.69 7.63
C GLU A 561 17.03 -10.01 7.49
N LYS A 562 17.01 -10.83 8.55
CA LYS A 562 17.62 -12.16 8.58
C LYS A 562 17.12 -13.04 7.44
N GLU A 563 15.81 -13.13 7.25
CA GLU A 563 15.22 -13.95 6.19
C GLU A 563 15.61 -13.48 4.78
N ARG A 564 15.67 -12.15 4.56
CA ARG A 564 16.12 -11.60 3.27
C ARG A 564 17.59 -11.92 2.99
N GLN A 565 18.45 -11.85 4.01
CA GLN A 565 19.85 -12.25 3.88
C GLN A 565 20.01 -13.74 3.59
N GLN A 566 19.31 -14.60 4.34
CA GLN A 566 19.32 -16.05 4.13
C GLN A 566 18.80 -16.45 2.74
N SER A 567 17.85 -15.66 2.22
CA SER A 567 17.28 -15.84 0.88
C SER A 567 18.06 -15.12 -0.22
N GLY A 568 19.25 -14.57 0.06
CA GLY A 568 20.11 -13.93 -0.95
C GLY A 568 19.41 -12.84 -1.77
N VAL A 569 18.42 -12.15 -1.19
CA VAL A 569 17.54 -11.23 -1.95
C VAL A 569 18.32 -10.09 -2.59
N SER A 570 19.31 -9.54 -1.87
CA SER A 570 20.17 -8.46 -2.38
C SER A 570 21.03 -8.88 -3.58
N ASP A 571 21.35 -10.16 -3.69
CA ASP A 571 22.26 -10.70 -4.71
C ASP A 571 21.52 -11.24 -5.94
N THR A 572 20.19 -11.35 -5.87
CA THR A 572 19.39 -12.06 -6.88
C THR A 572 18.22 -11.23 -7.41
N CYS A 573 17.67 -10.32 -6.62
CA CYS A 573 16.53 -9.50 -7.01
C CYS A 573 16.93 -8.09 -7.42
N GLY A 574 16.10 -7.48 -8.26
CA GLY A 574 16.18 -6.05 -8.53
C GLY A 574 15.79 -5.22 -7.31
N CYS A 575 16.39 -4.03 -7.19
CA CYS A 575 16.11 -3.03 -6.18
C CYS A 575 15.11 -1.98 -6.67
N LEU A 576 14.00 -1.83 -5.94
CA LEU A 576 12.97 -0.83 -6.21
C LEU A 576 13.53 0.60 -6.23
N TRP A 577 14.40 0.93 -5.29
CA TRP A 577 14.91 2.30 -5.15
C TRP A 577 15.74 2.74 -6.36
N VAL A 578 16.52 1.81 -6.93
CA VAL A 578 17.26 2.04 -8.17
C VAL A 578 16.27 2.29 -9.31
N TYR A 579 15.27 1.42 -9.48
CA TYR A 579 14.24 1.61 -10.49
C TYR A 579 13.51 2.97 -10.39
N LEU A 580 13.10 3.37 -9.19
CA LEU A 580 12.44 4.66 -8.98
C LEU A 580 13.40 5.84 -9.22
N ALA A 581 14.69 5.68 -8.92
CA ALA A 581 15.70 6.70 -9.21
C ALA A 581 15.94 6.84 -10.71
N ASP A 582 16.11 5.73 -11.43
CA ASP A 582 16.33 5.70 -12.87
C ASP A 582 15.15 6.34 -13.63
N LEU A 583 13.90 6.16 -13.15
CA LEU A 583 12.73 6.86 -13.71
C LEU A 583 12.86 8.39 -13.59
N ARG A 584 13.46 8.88 -12.50
CA ARG A 584 13.66 10.32 -12.28
C ARG A 584 14.86 10.85 -13.06
N ASP A 585 15.89 10.05 -13.30
CA ASP A 585 17.15 10.49 -13.90
C ASP A 585 16.99 11.13 -15.28
N SER A 586 16.00 10.70 -16.07
CA SER A 586 15.71 11.28 -17.39
C SER A 586 15.16 12.71 -17.34
N GLU A 587 14.42 13.07 -16.29
CA GLU A 587 13.75 14.39 -16.16
C GLU A 587 14.26 15.24 -14.98
N GLY A 588 15.14 14.70 -14.14
CA GLY A 588 15.69 15.36 -12.96
C GLY A 588 14.60 15.92 -12.03
N SER A 589 14.79 17.15 -11.54
CA SER A 589 13.84 17.85 -10.66
C SER A 589 12.49 18.18 -11.31
N SER A 590 12.37 18.04 -12.63
CA SER A 590 11.12 18.27 -13.36
C SER A 590 10.23 17.03 -13.44
N HIS A 591 10.74 15.86 -13.04
CA HIS A 591 10.00 14.61 -13.00
C HIS A 591 8.79 14.71 -12.07
N ILE A 592 7.70 14.01 -12.40
CA ILE A 592 6.44 14.04 -11.65
C ILE A 592 6.58 13.57 -10.19
N HIS A 593 7.60 12.78 -9.89
CA HIS A 593 7.92 12.34 -8.52
C HIS A 593 8.47 13.46 -7.65
N CYS A 594 9.09 14.49 -8.22
CA CYS A 594 9.64 15.61 -7.46
C CYS A 594 8.53 16.60 -7.10
N ASN A 595 8.50 17.06 -5.86
CA ASN A 595 7.62 18.14 -5.45
C ASN A 595 8.23 19.49 -5.86
N LEU A 596 7.55 20.21 -6.76
CA LEU A 596 7.99 21.52 -7.23
C LEU A 596 8.03 22.59 -6.15
N PHE A 597 7.21 22.43 -5.11
CA PHE A 597 7.08 23.39 -4.03
C PHE A 597 8.02 23.05 -2.86
N TYR A 598 8.90 22.05 -2.99
CA TYR A 598 9.81 21.72 -1.91
C TYR A 598 10.72 22.90 -1.56
N ASP A 599 10.65 23.36 -0.32
CA ASP A 599 11.47 24.43 0.23
C ASP A 599 12.10 23.94 1.55
N PRO A 600 13.33 23.39 1.50
CA PRO A 600 14.00 22.86 2.68
C PRO A 600 14.27 23.94 3.73
N LEU A 601 14.60 25.17 3.31
CA LEU A 601 14.97 26.27 4.20
C LEU A 601 13.80 26.71 5.09
N LYS A 602 12.57 26.66 4.54
CA LYS A 602 11.36 26.99 5.30
C LYS A 602 10.98 25.92 6.33
N TYR A 603 11.42 24.68 6.15
CA TYR A 603 11.00 23.53 6.96
C TYR A 603 12.19 22.72 7.51
N GLU A 604 13.26 23.37 7.95
CA GLU A 604 14.41 22.69 8.58
C GLU A 604 14.08 22.12 9.98
N GLY A 605 13.10 22.69 10.67
CA GLY A 605 12.66 22.25 12.00
C GLY A 605 11.61 21.13 11.99
N PRO A 606 11.17 20.69 13.18
CA PRO A 606 10.12 19.69 13.32
C PRO A 606 8.76 20.21 12.83
N LEU A 607 7.99 19.34 12.18
CA LEU A 607 6.61 19.58 11.78
C LEU A 607 5.69 19.21 12.94
N LEU A 608 4.89 20.17 13.41
CA LEU A 608 3.95 20.00 14.51
C LEU A 608 2.52 20.25 14.03
N PRO A 609 1.78 19.21 13.61
CA PRO A 609 0.40 19.30 13.16
C PRO A 609 -0.52 19.96 14.21
N PRO A 610 -1.23 21.05 13.89
CA PRO A 610 -2.29 21.52 14.78
C PRO A 610 -3.42 20.49 14.82
N ALA A 611 -4.07 20.34 15.98
CA ALA A 611 -5.09 19.31 16.19
C ALA A 611 -6.22 19.34 15.14
N ALA A 612 -6.64 20.54 14.72
CA ALA A 612 -7.67 20.72 13.69
C ALA A 612 -7.25 20.19 12.30
N ALA A 613 -5.96 20.19 11.98
CA ALA A 613 -5.45 19.72 10.69
C ALA A 613 -5.24 18.20 10.64
N LEU A 614 -5.33 17.51 11.78
CA LEU A 614 -5.21 16.05 11.87
C LEU A 614 -6.46 15.31 11.39
N ALA A 615 -7.56 16.01 11.08
CA ALA A 615 -8.72 15.41 10.43
C ALA A 615 -8.34 15.01 8.98
N PRO A 616 -8.28 13.71 8.66
CA PRO A 616 -7.82 13.26 7.36
C PRO A 616 -8.95 13.29 6.34
N THR A 617 -8.56 13.44 5.08
CA THR A 617 -9.45 13.29 3.93
C THR A 617 -9.09 12.02 3.19
N LEU A 618 -10.02 11.48 2.39
CA LEU A 618 -9.68 10.37 1.51
C LEU A 618 -8.52 10.77 0.60
N TRP A 619 -7.51 9.90 0.44
CA TRP A 619 -6.40 10.10 -0.49
C TRP A 619 -6.85 9.75 -1.93
N PRO A 620 -7.20 10.73 -2.78
CA PRO A 620 -7.91 10.44 -4.04
C PRO A 620 -7.04 9.70 -5.05
N GLN A 621 -5.76 10.06 -5.15
CA GLN A 621 -4.80 9.51 -6.10
C GLN A 621 -4.60 8.00 -5.92
N PHE A 622 -4.86 7.44 -4.72
CA PHE A 622 -4.77 6.00 -4.47
C PHE A 622 -6.13 5.33 -4.31
N HIS A 623 -7.03 5.89 -3.49
CA HIS A 623 -8.31 5.23 -3.19
C HIS A 623 -9.31 5.35 -4.35
N LEU A 624 -9.37 6.50 -5.01
CA LEU A 624 -10.39 6.77 -6.04
C LEU A 624 -9.93 6.45 -7.46
N ARG A 625 -8.63 6.20 -7.70
CA ARG A 625 -8.04 6.06 -9.05
C ARG A 625 -8.71 5.05 -9.97
N TRP A 626 -9.41 4.05 -9.43
CA TRP A 626 -10.12 3.03 -10.21
C TRP A 626 -11.63 3.25 -10.25
N ALA A 627 -12.22 3.61 -9.12
CA ALA A 627 -13.67 3.80 -8.99
C ALA A 627 -14.13 5.14 -9.58
N CYS A 628 -13.31 6.19 -9.41
CA CYS A 628 -13.51 7.55 -9.91
C CYS A 628 -12.22 8.18 -10.42
N PRO A 629 -11.76 7.78 -11.62
CA PRO A 629 -10.49 8.26 -12.18
C PRO A 629 -10.42 9.79 -12.34
N SER A 630 -11.55 10.46 -12.64
CA SER A 630 -11.60 11.93 -12.78
C SER A 630 -11.21 12.66 -11.50
N GLU A 631 -11.68 12.19 -10.34
CA GLU A 631 -11.36 12.77 -9.03
C GLU A 631 -9.91 12.49 -8.60
N ALA A 632 -9.34 11.38 -9.05
CA ALA A 632 -7.95 11.04 -8.78
C ALA A 632 -6.95 11.88 -9.61
N GLN A 633 -7.40 12.46 -10.73
CA GLN A 633 -6.58 13.27 -11.65
C GLN A 633 -6.46 14.75 -11.25
N ALA A 634 -6.79 15.13 -10.00
CA ALA A 634 -6.74 16.51 -9.50
C ALA A 634 -5.36 17.23 -9.57
N GLY A 635 -4.34 16.60 -10.17
CA GLY A 635 -3.02 17.16 -10.46
C GLY A 635 -2.95 18.00 -11.74
N GLU A 636 -4.05 18.36 -12.40
CA GLU A 636 -4.02 19.22 -13.60
C GLU A 636 -3.31 20.56 -13.32
N LEU A 637 -3.56 21.16 -12.15
CA LEU A 637 -2.87 22.37 -11.70
C LEU A 637 -1.37 22.12 -11.49
N GLU A 638 -0.98 21.00 -10.85
CA GLU A 638 0.43 20.65 -10.68
C GLU A 638 1.13 20.41 -12.03
N ALA A 639 0.45 19.76 -12.99
CA ALA A 639 0.95 19.55 -14.34
C ALA A 639 1.12 20.88 -15.09
N GLN A 640 0.18 21.81 -14.94
CA GLN A 640 0.30 23.18 -15.47
C GLN A 640 1.49 23.92 -14.85
N CYS A 641 1.66 23.84 -13.52
CA CYS A 641 2.82 24.39 -12.82
C CYS A 641 4.14 23.78 -13.33
N ARG A 642 4.20 22.46 -13.54
CA ARG A 642 5.37 21.78 -14.14
C ARG A 642 5.67 22.26 -15.55
N ASN A 643 4.66 22.38 -16.39
CA ASN A 643 4.81 22.88 -17.76
C ASN A 643 5.31 24.33 -17.77
N MET A 644 4.80 25.17 -16.87
CA MET A 644 5.25 26.55 -16.72
C MET A 644 6.70 26.62 -16.20
N ALA A 645 7.07 25.79 -15.22
CA ALA A 645 8.44 25.72 -14.71
C ALA A 645 9.43 25.23 -15.77
N LYS A 646 9.07 24.21 -16.57
CA LYS A 646 9.87 23.73 -17.71
C LYS A 646 10.10 24.87 -18.72
N LYS A 647 9.02 25.55 -19.15
CA LYS A 647 9.11 26.70 -20.07
C LYS A 647 9.98 27.84 -19.52
N PHE A 648 9.86 28.14 -18.23
CA PHE A 648 10.66 29.19 -17.59
C PHE A 648 12.15 28.84 -17.56
N SER A 649 12.50 27.59 -17.24
CA SER A 649 13.88 27.11 -17.29
C SER A 649 14.46 27.15 -18.71
N GLU A 650 13.68 26.82 -19.73
CA GLU A 650 14.09 26.94 -21.13
C GLU A 650 14.35 28.40 -21.53
N LEU A 651 13.48 29.33 -21.12
CA LEU A 651 13.67 30.75 -21.37
C LEU A 651 14.93 31.31 -20.70
N GLN A 652 15.31 30.82 -19.52
CA GLN A 652 16.54 31.21 -18.82
C GLN A 652 17.82 30.69 -19.50
N LYS A 653 17.73 29.62 -20.29
CA LYS A 653 18.87 29.06 -21.05
C LYS A 653 19.12 29.80 -22.37
N LEU A 654 18.19 30.64 -22.82
CA LEU A 654 18.39 31.49 -23.99
C LEU A 654 19.43 32.59 -23.66
N PRO A 655 20.34 32.92 -24.59
CA PRO A 655 21.25 34.03 -24.39
C PRO A 655 20.45 35.31 -24.15
N PRO A 656 20.91 36.22 -23.27
CA PRO A 656 20.26 37.51 -23.10
C PRO A 656 20.14 38.17 -24.48
N PRO A 657 18.99 38.79 -24.82
CA PRO A 657 18.83 39.42 -26.11
C PRO A 657 19.99 40.37 -26.34
N SER A 658 20.70 40.20 -27.46
CA SER A 658 21.72 41.13 -27.89
C SER A 658 21.08 42.50 -27.95
N LEU A 659 21.45 43.37 -27.00
CA LEU A 659 21.11 44.79 -27.02
C LEU A 659 21.74 45.40 -28.27
N CYS A 660 21.06 45.32 -29.40
CA CYS A 660 21.28 46.25 -30.49
C CYS A 660 21.03 47.65 -29.93
N CYS A 661 22.09 48.45 -29.87
CA CYS A 661 22.04 49.86 -29.53
C CYS A 661 20.88 50.56 -30.24
N GLY A 662 20.05 51.26 -29.47
CA GLY A 662 19.17 52.29 -30.01
C GLY A 662 17.70 52.17 -29.62
N THR A 663 17.40 52.21 -28.32
CA THR A 663 16.51 53.21 -27.69
C THR A 663 16.14 52.74 -26.28
N ARG A 664 16.47 53.58 -25.31
CA ARG A 664 16.13 53.40 -23.90
C ARG A 664 14.65 53.77 -23.74
N ALA A 665 13.76 52.79 -23.80
CA ALA A 665 12.35 52.94 -23.48
C ALA A 665 11.94 51.89 -22.44
N GLU A 666 11.18 52.35 -21.46
CA GLU A 666 10.87 51.71 -20.19
C GLU A 666 10.10 50.39 -20.34
N LEU A 667 10.71 49.29 -19.88
CA LEU A 667 10.00 48.07 -19.47
C LEU A 667 10.37 47.77 -18.02
N LYS A 668 9.93 48.66 -17.13
CA LYS A 668 9.82 48.41 -15.69
C LYS A 668 8.34 48.17 -15.36
N LEU A 669 8.06 47.03 -14.74
CA LEU A 669 6.85 46.72 -13.99
C LEU A 669 5.52 46.91 -14.72
N GLY A 670 5.10 45.89 -15.47
CA GLY A 670 3.76 45.84 -16.07
C GLY A 670 3.18 44.43 -16.13
N PHE A 671 3.34 43.60 -15.09
CA PHE A 671 2.73 42.26 -15.05
C PHE A 671 2.36 41.78 -13.63
N LEU A 672 1.94 42.71 -12.76
CA LEU A 672 1.46 42.39 -11.40
C LEU A 672 0.29 43.27 -10.93
N LYS A 673 -0.52 43.78 -11.87
CA LYS A 673 -1.79 44.45 -11.58
C LYS A 673 -2.85 44.13 -12.64
N SER A 674 -3.37 42.92 -12.59
CA SER A 674 -4.79 42.66 -12.86
C SER A 674 -5.11 41.30 -12.24
N HIS A 675 -6.25 41.21 -11.56
CA HIS A 675 -6.73 40.10 -10.72
C HIS A 675 -6.31 40.19 -9.24
N VAL A 676 -6.76 41.28 -8.60
CA VAL A 676 -7.33 41.23 -7.25
C VAL A 676 -8.84 41.22 -7.41
#